data_AF-S8CCQ8-F1
#
_entry.id   AF-S8CCQ8-F1
#
_cell.length_a   1.000
_cell.length_b   1.000
_cell.length_c   1.000
_cell.angle_alpha   90.00
_cell.angle_beta   90.00
_cell.angle_gamma   90.00
#
_symmetry.space_group_name_H-M   'P 1'
#
loop_
_entity.id
_entity.type
_entity.pdbx_description
1 polymer ?
#
loop_
_entity_poly.entity_id
_entity_poly.type
_entity_poly.pdbx_seq_one_letter_code
_entity_poly.pdbx_strand_id
1 'polypeptide(L)'
;MPWKFTVVRHLILAGHVVHVVTGAPDYVYTTEIQSPRLFLRKVLLDCGAVQADALTVDRLASLEKYSETAVAPREYILKTEVEWLKSIKADFVVSDVVPVACRAAADAGIRSVCVTNFSWDFIYAEYVMAAGHHHRSIVWQIAEDYSHCEFLIRLPGYCPMPAFRDAIDVPLVVRRLHKSKEEVRRELGIHETAKVVILNFGGQPAGWTLKQECLPDGWLCLVCGASEMNLPSNFIKLAKDTYTPDVIAASDCMLGKIGYGTVSEALAYKIPFIFVRRDYFNEEPFLRNMLEVYYQTGVEMIRRDLLTGHWGPYLEHAVSLKPCYNFGINGGEVAAGLLIDTASGKSYASDKVSGARRLRDAIVLGFELQRVPGRDLSIPEWYANAENELRTGSPVAETQDTIFTPTYPEDIEILHGDAMGLSDTINFLKTLSELDVVLDSSTSPEKRQRRERKAAAKLFNWEEDIFVTRAPGRLDVVGGIADYSGSLVLQLPIREACHIALQKNHPTKQRLWKHAQARQDAKGLGPTPVLQIVSFGSELSNRGPTFDMDLSDFMDGDRPMSYEKARSYFASDPSQRWAAYIAGTILVLMRELNMRFEDSISVLVSSAVPEGKGVSSSAAVEVATMSAVAASHGP
;
A
#
# COMPACT_ATOMS: atom_id res chain seq x y z
N MET A 1 -11.67 12.31 7.99
CA MET A 1 -10.83 11.49 8.88
C MET A 1 -11.25 11.65 10.32
N PRO A 2 -11.03 10.64 11.18
CA PRO A 2 -11.44 10.73 12.57
C PRO A 2 -10.83 11.84 13.40
N TRP A 3 -9.62 12.26 13.05
CA TRP A 3 -8.97 13.32 13.80
C TRP A 3 -9.71 14.65 13.73
N LYS A 4 -10.39 14.98 12.61
CA LYS A 4 -11.04 16.28 12.41
C LYS A 4 -12.03 16.59 13.51
N PHE A 5 -12.99 15.71 13.74
CA PHE A 5 -14.02 15.93 14.74
C PHE A 5 -13.48 15.76 16.17
N THR A 6 -12.51 14.85 16.40
CA THR A 6 -11.94 14.66 17.74
C THR A 6 -11.17 15.91 18.18
N VAL A 7 -10.30 16.45 17.31
CA VAL A 7 -9.53 17.68 17.59
C VAL A 7 -10.47 18.89 17.72
N VAL A 8 -11.42 19.08 16.80
CA VAL A 8 -12.40 20.18 16.88
C VAL A 8 -13.19 20.12 18.19
N ARG A 9 -13.61 18.92 18.62
CA ARG A 9 -14.30 18.72 19.90
C ARG A 9 -13.44 19.15 21.09
N HIS A 10 -12.16 18.75 21.14
CA HIS A 10 -11.26 19.14 22.22
C HIS A 10 -10.98 20.65 22.24
N LEU A 11 -10.83 21.30 21.09
CA LEU A 11 -10.69 22.76 20.99
C LEU A 11 -11.92 23.50 21.53
N ILE A 12 -13.13 23.03 21.18
CA ILE A 12 -14.38 23.61 21.70
C ILE A 12 -14.51 23.40 23.20
N LEU A 13 -14.17 22.21 23.72
CA LEU A 13 -14.18 21.91 25.16
C LEU A 13 -13.18 22.78 25.95
N ALA A 14 -12.03 23.10 25.35
CA ALA A 14 -11.07 24.06 25.90
C ALA A 14 -11.54 25.53 25.80
N GLY A 15 -12.66 25.77 25.12
CA GLY A 15 -13.33 27.06 25.08
C GLY A 15 -13.05 27.90 23.83
N HIS A 16 -12.44 27.34 22.79
CA HIS A 16 -12.19 28.07 21.55
C HIS A 16 -13.43 28.10 20.64
N VAL A 17 -13.51 29.14 19.81
CA VAL A 17 -14.46 29.22 18.69
C VAL A 17 -13.83 28.57 17.48
N VAL A 18 -14.54 27.65 16.83
CA VAL A 18 -14.01 26.88 15.72
C VAL A 18 -14.88 27.05 14.47
N HIS A 19 -14.26 27.56 13.42
CA HIS A 19 -14.84 27.63 12.08
C HIS A 19 -14.31 26.48 11.22
N VAL A 20 -15.19 25.58 10.79
CA VAL A 20 -14.86 24.43 9.93
C VAL A 20 -15.27 24.73 8.50
N VAL A 21 -14.30 24.78 7.60
CA VAL A 21 -14.53 24.83 6.15
C VAL A 21 -14.55 23.41 5.60
N THR A 22 -15.66 23.00 4.99
CA THR A 22 -15.81 21.60 4.56
C THR A 22 -16.81 21.40 3.42
N GLY A 23 -16.50 20.46 2.52
CA GLY A 23 -17.45 19.92 1.55
C GLY A 23 -18.29 18.75 2.07
N ALA A 24 -17.98 18.20 3.24
CA ALA A 24 -18.73 17.08 3.83
C ALA A 24 -20.09 17.54 4.37
N PRO A 25 -21.13 16.69 4.45
CA PRO A 25 -22.44 17.05 5.03
C PRO A 25 -22.36 17.54 6.49
N ASP A 26 -23.30 18.40 6.92
CA ASP A 26 -23.30 19.00 8.28
C ASP A 26 -23.40 17.97 9.41
N TYR A 27 -24.14 16.88 9.19
CA TYR A 27 -24.31 15.82 10.20
C TYR A 27 -22.98 15.19 10.63
N VAL A 28 -21.93 15.25 9.78
CA VAL A 28 -20.60 14.70 10.11
C VAL A 28 -19.99 15.38 11.34
N TYR A 29 -20.31 16.65 11.58
CA TYR A 29 -19.82 17.40 12.75
C TYR A 29 -20.90 17.56 13.83
N THR A 30 -22.15 17.83 13.41
CA THR A 30 -23.23 18.20 14.33
C THR A 30 -23.83 17.04 15.12
N THR A 31 -23.64 15.79 14.68
CA THR A 31 -24.08 14.61 15.46
C THR A 31 -23.30 14.49 16.78
N GLU A 32 -22.00 14.76 16.76
CA GLU A 32 -21.12 14.61 17.92
C GLU A 32 -20.84 15.92 18.66
N ILE A 33 -20.99 17.05 17.96
CA ILE A 33 -20.61 18.38 18.44
C ILE A 33 -21.82 19.32 18.34
N GLN A 34 -22.56 19.41 19.43
CA GLN A 34 -23.62 20.40 19.61
C GLN A 34 -23.08 21.54 20.48
N SER A 35 -22.57 22.59 19.85
CA SER A 35 -22.00 23.73 20.55
C SER A 35 -22.25 25.03 19.79
N PRO A 36 -22.59 26.14 20.48
CA PRO A 36 -22.71 27.46 19.85
C PRO A 36 -21.36 28.02 19.38
N ARG A 37 -20.24 27.35 19.70
CA ARG A 37 -18.88 27.73 19.29
C ARG A 37 -18.42 27.04 17.99
N LEU A 38 -19.28 26.21 17.38
CA LEU A 38 -19.00 25.54 16.11
C LEU A 38 -19.71 26.27 14.96
N PHE A 39 -18.94 26.73 13.97
CA PHE A 39 -19.45 27.34 12.75
C PHE A 39 -19.04 26.52 11.54
N LEU A 40 -19.98 26.20 10.65
CA LEU A 40 -19.72 25.44 9.44
C LEU A 40 -19.82 26.35 8.20
N ARG A 41 -18.80 26.31 7.33
CA ARG A 41 -18.79 27.00 6.03
C ARG A 41 -18.63 25.98 4.91
N LYS A 42 -19.59 25.92 3.98
CA LYS A 42 -19.59 25.00 2.84
C LYS A 42 -18.78 25.55 1.67
N VAL A 43 -17.52 25.13 1.59
CA VAL A 43 -16.63 25.44 0.47
C VAL A 43 -15.76 24.21 0.20
N LEU A 44 -15.50 23.93 -1.08
CA LEU A 44 -14.58 22.90 -1.53
C LEU A 44 -13.27 23.59 -1.96
N LEU A 45 -12.21 23.40 -1.18
CA LEU A 45 -10.88 23.97 -1.43
C LEU A 45 -9.87 22.92 -1.94
N ASP A 46 -10.28 21.65 -1.93
CA ASP A 46 -9.51 20.49 -2.32
C ASP A 46 -10.48 19.38 -2.73
N CYS A 47 -10.10 18.57 -3.73
CA CYS A 47 -10.89 17.47 -4.25
C CYS A 47 -10.43 16.10 -3.73
N GLY A 48 -9.19 16.01 -3.23
CA GLY A 48 -8.52 14.75 -2.95
C GLY A 48 -8.49 13.77 -4.13
N ALA A 49 -8.49 12.46 -3.84
CA ALA A 49 -8.41 11.40 -4.85
C ALA A 49 -9.80 10.98 -5.34
N VAL A 50 -9.97 10.98 -6.67
CA VAL A 50 -11.18 10.49 -7.36
C VAL A 50 -11.16 8.97 -7.38
N GLN A 51 -12.23 8.35 -6.86
CA GLN A 51 -12.38 6.89 -6.86
C GLN A 51 -13.20 6.46 -8.08
N ALA A 52 -12.64 5.54 -8.88
CA ALA A 52 -13.36 4.92 -9.99
C ALA A 52 -14.38 3.90 -9.45
N ASP A 53 -14.00 3.16 -8.41
CA ASP A 53 -14.84 2.19 -7.70
C ASP A 53 -14.38 2.09 -6.22
N ALA A 54 -14.94 1.14 -5.46
CA ALA A 54 -14.64 0.97 -4.04
C ALA A 54 -13.16 0.62 -3.72
N LEU A 55 -12.44 0.10 -4.71
CA LEU A 55 -11.07 -0.42 -4.62
C LEU A 55 -10.09 0.29 -5.57
N THR A 56 -10.53 1.13 -6.50
CA THR A 56 -9.64 1.73 -7.52
C THR A 56 -9.67 3.26 -7.45
N VAL A 57 -8.48 3.88 -7.38
CA VAL A 57 -8.31 5.32 -7.56
C VAL A 57 -8.04 5.64 -9.03
N ASP A 58 -8.76 6.61 -9.57
CA ASP A 58 -8.47 7.17 -10.90
C ASP A 58 -7.44 8.29 -10.78
N ARG A 59 -6.20 7.98 -11.17
CA ARG A 59 -5.07 8.91 -11.08
C ARG A 59 -5.23 10.12 -12.00
N LEU A 60 -5.73 9.92 -13.22
CA LEU A 60 -5.87 10.99 -14.21
C LEU A 60 -7.03 11.91 -13.83
N ALA A 61 -8.19 11.33 -13.52
CA ALA A 61 -9.34 12.10 -13.07
C ALA A 61 -9.05 12.86 -11.76
N SER A 62 -8.21 12.32 -10.87
CA SER A 62 -7.75 13.03 -9.66
C SER A 62 -6.95 14.29 -10.01
N LEU A 63 -5.98 14.20 -10.93
CA LEU A 63 -5.16 15.34 -11.34
C LEU A 63 -5.98 16.39 -12.10
N GLU A 64 -6.87 15.97 -12.99
CA GLU A 64 -7.79 16.85 -13.70
C GLU A 64 -8.72 17.57 -12.72
N LYS A 65 -9.31 16.84 -11.78
CA LYS A 65 -10.21 17.42 -10.79
C LYS A 65 -9.50 18.42 -9.86
N TYR A 66 -8.26 18.12 -9.48
CA TYR A 66 -7.46 19.05 -8.69
C TYR A 66 -7.13 20.32 -9.49
N SER A 67 -6.84 20.17 -10.79
CA SER A 67 -6.61 21.30 -11.69
C SER A 67 -7.84 22.22 -11.75
N GLU A 68 -9.02 21.66 -11.95
CA GLU A 68 -10.28 22.42 -11.98
C GLU A 68 -10.62 23.08 -10.63
N THR A 69 -10.37 22.37 -9.53
CA THR A 69 -10.86 22.77 -8.19
C THR A 69 -9.93 23.75 -7.50
N ALA A 70 -8.60 23.57 -7.64
CA ALA A 70 -7.61 24.27 -6.83
C ALA A 70 -6.55 25.02 -7.64
N VAL A 71 -6.30 24.66 -8.90
CA VAL A 71 -5.27 25.31 -9.75
C VAL A 71 -5.89 26.44 -10.57
N ALA A 72 -6.93 26.16 -11.36
CA ALA A 72 -7.56 27.14 -12.24
C ALA A 72 -8.18 28.34 -11.48
N PRO A 73 -8.97 28.14 -10.40
CA PRO A 73 -9.56 29.24 -9.64
C PRO A 73 -8.65 29.76 -8.51
N ARG A 74 -7.35 29.41 -8.49
CA ARG A 74 -6.47 29.61 -7.34
C ARG A 74 -6.40 31.05 -6.83
N GLU A 75 -6.20 32.02 -7.71
CA GLU A 75 -6.10 33.44 -7.34
C GLU A 75 -7.38 33.94 -6.66
N TYR A 76 -8.54 33.52 -7.18
CA TYR A 76 -9.84 33.85 -6.61
C TYR A 76 -10.03 33.20 -5.24
N ILE A 77 -9.64 31.92 -5.09
CA ILE A 77 -9.70 31.21 -3.82
C ILE A 77 -8.84 31.91 -2.77
N LEU A 78 -7.56 32.19 -3.08
CA LEU A 78 -6.64 32.84 -2.15
C LEU A 78 -7.18 34.19 -1.67
N LYS A 79 -7.65 35.04 -2.61
CA LYS A 79 -8.23 36.34 -2.26
C LYS A 79 -9.44 36.18 -1.32
N THR A 80 -10.36 35.29 -1.66
CA THR A 80 -11.59 35.05 -0.90
C THR A 80 -11.29 34.50 0.50
N GLU A 81 -10.37 33.54 0.60
CA GLU A 81 -10.01 32.92 1.88
C GLU A 81 -9.22 33.88 2.78
N VAL A 82 -8.33 34.70 2.22
CA VAL A 82 -7.61 35.75 2.98
C VAL A 82 -8.58 36.80 3.53
N GLU A 83 -9.51 37.28 2.71
CA GLU A 83 -10.56 38.23 3.14
C GLU A 83 -11.43 37.61 4.23
N TRP A 84 -11.85 36.35 4.06
CA TRP A 84 -12.65 35.64 5.04
C TRP A 84 -11.93 35.45 6.37
N LEU A 85 -10.68 34.96 6.37
CA LEU A 85 -9.86 34.77 7.56
C LEU A 85 -9.70 36.07 8.36
N LYS A 86 -9.48 37.20 7.67
CA LYS A 86 -9.43 38.53 8.28
C LYS A 86 -10.79 38.97 8.84
N SER A 87 -11.89 38.68 8.13
CA SER A 87 -13.25 39.07 8.55
C SER A 87 -13.67 38.40 9.86
N ILE A 88 -13.30 37.12 10.05
CA ILE A 88 -13.60 36.37 11.27
C ILE A 88 -12.57 36.61 12.38
N LYS A 89 -11.53 37.41 12.10
CA LYS A 89 -10.39 37.67 12.99
C LYS A 89 -9.75 36.35 13.47
N ALA A 90 -9.49 35.43 12.54
CA ALA A 90 -8.92 34.13 12.89
C ALA A 90 -7.53 34.30 13.53
N ASP A 91 -7.36 33.72 14.71
CA ASP A 91 -6.07 33.73 15.42
C ASP A 91 -5.11 32.65 14.89
N PHE A 92 -5.65 31.56 14.36
CA PHE A 92 -4.88 30.37 13.98
C PHE A 92 -5.62 29.51 12.94
N VAL A 93 -4.89 28.91 12.00
CA VAL A 93 -5.45 28.03 10.96
C VAL A 93 -4.96 26.58 11.15
N VAL A 94 -5.88 25.62 11.10
CA VAL A 94 -5.56 24.19 11.14
C VAL A 94 -6.03 23.53 9.85
N SER A 95 -5.13 22.81 9.17
CA SER A 95 -5.41 22.21 7.85
C SER A 95 -5.33 20.68 7.88
N ASP A 96 -6.30 20.02 7.25
CA ASP A 96 -6.21 18.60 6.84
C ASP A 96 -5.46 18.49 5.52
N VAL A 97 -4.24 19.03 5.52
CA VAL A 97 -3.38 19.12 4.33
C VAL A 97 -4.07 19.66 3.08
N VAL A 98 -5.02 20.57 3.25
CA VAL A 98 -5.54 21.42 2.15
C VAL A 98 -4.44 22.43 1.81
N PRO A 99 -3.78 22.33 0.64
CA PRO A 99 -2.58 23.12 0.35
C PRO A 99 -2.87 24.63 0.35
N VAL A 100 -3.90 25.04 -0.39
CA VAL A 100 -4.29 26.45 -0.54
C VAL A 100 -4.63 27.13 0.80
N ALA A 101 -5.05 26.37 1.82
CA ALA A 101 -5.31 26.90 3.15
C ALA A 101 -4.04 27.35 3.87
N CYS A 102 -2.91 26.66 3.67
CA CYS A 102 -1.62 27.03 4.25
C CYS A 102 -1.11 28.35 3.64
N ARG A 103 -1.26 28.49 2.32
CA ARG A 103 -0.90 29.72 1.62
C ARG A 103 -1.83 30.89 1.99
N ALA A 104 -3.14 30.68 2.02
CA ALA A 104 -4.10 31.70 2.44
C ALA A 104 -3.85 32.19 3.87
N ALA A 105 -3.47 31.30 4.79
CA ALA A 105 -3.10 31.68 6.15
C ALA A 105 -1.86 32.60 6.16
N ALA A 106 -0.82 32.23 5.41
CA ALA A 106 0.40 33.03 5.29
C ALA A 106 0.14 34.42 4.67
N ASP A 107 -0.63 34.48 3.59
CA ASP A 107 -1.03 35.73 2.93
C ASP A 107 -1.91 36.62 3.84
N ALA A 108 -2.63 36.00 4.79
CA ALA A 108 -3.39 36.70 5.83
C ALA A 108 -2.53 37.12 7.03
N GLY A 109 -1.28 36.68 7.13
CA GLY A 109 -0.39 36.89 8.28
C GLY A 109 -0.74 36.04 9.50
N ILE A 110 -1.40 34.91 9.30
CA ILE A 110 -1.89 34.00 10.35
C ILE A 110 -1.06 32.72 10.34
N ARG A 111 -0.71 32.22 11.53
CA ARG A 111 0.02 30.96 11.69
C ARG A 111 -0.86 29.76 11.33
N SER A 112 -0.26 28.74 10.74
CA SER A 112 -0.98 27.52 10.35
C SER A 112 -0.24 26.24 10.72
N VAL A 113 -1.00 25.20 11.09
CA VAL A 113 -0.50 23.84 11.36
C VAL A 113 -1.31 22.82 10.57
N CYS A 114 -0.63 21.82 10.02
CA CYS A 114 -1.27 20.67 9.37
C CYS A 114 -1.40 19.50 10.34
N VAL A 115 -2.46 18.70 10.20
CA VAL A 115 -2.63 17.44 10.96
C VAL A 115 -2.96 16.33 9.98
N THR A 116 -2.09 15.33 9.83
CA THR A 116 -2.29 14.26 8.82
C THR A 116 -1.34 13.07 9.00
N ASN A 117 -1.60 11.97 8.30
CA ASN A 117 -0.65 10.89 8.03
C ASN A 117 -0.07 10.94 6.59
N PHE A 118 -0.61 11.75 5.68
CA PHE A 118 -0.13 11.83 4.29
C PHE A 118 -0.18 13.24 3.74
N SER A 119 0.54 13.52 2.65
CA SER A 119 0.51 14.81 1.95
C SER A 119 0.20 14.65 0.46
N TRP A 120 -0.50 15.61 -0.14
CA TRP A 120 -0.91 15.48 -1.55
C TRP A 120 0.25 15.56 -2.54
N ASP A 121 1.37 16.21 -2.20
CA ASP A 121 2.58 16.18 -3.01
C ASP A 121 3.13 14.76 -3.14
N PHE A 122 3.11 13.99 -2.05
CA PHE A 122 3.51 12.57 -2.07
C PHE A 122 2.53 11.71 -2.87
N ILE A 123 1.21 11.87 -2.65
CA ILE A 123 0.20 11.09 -3.36
C ILE A 123 0.24 11.40 -4.88
N TYR A 124 0.26 12.67 -5.27
CA TYR A 124 0.22 13.06 -6.67
C TYR A 124 1.56 12.87 -7.40
N ALA A 125 2.70 12.77 -6.71
CA ALA A 125 3.98 12.47 -7.34
C ALA A 125 3.93 11.19 -8.20
N GLU A 126 3.29 10.12 -7.71
CA GLU A 126 3.12 8.89 -8.49
C GLU A 126 2.13 9.07 -9.66
N TYR A 127 1.07 9.85 -9.47
CA TYR A 127 0.04 10.04 -10.50
C TYR A 127 0.62 10.80 -11.70
N VAL A 128 1.45 11.82 -11.43
CA VAL A 128 2.14 12.59 -12.47
C VAL A 128 3.11 11.73 -13.27
N MET A 129 3.73 10.71 -12.65
CA MET A 129 4.60 9.78 -13.39
C MET A 129 3.83 8.98 -14.46
N ALA A 130 2.54 8.74 -14.25
CA ALA A 130 1.68 8.06 -15.22
C ALA A 130 1.03 9.02 -16.23
N ALA A 131 0.72 10.25 -15.82
CA ALA A 131 0.02 11.25 -16.63
C ALA A 131 0.92 12.05 -17.58
N GLY A 132 2.24 12.02 -17.38
CA GLY A 132 3.21 12.76 -18.18
C GLY A 132 3.56 14.15 -17.60
N HIS A 133 4.45 14.87 -18.30
CA HIS A 133 5.13 16.05 -17.76
C HIS A 133 4.23 17.25 -17.43
N HIS A 134 3.04 17.34 -18.03
CA HIS A 134 2.14 18.51 -17.93
C HIS A 134 1.62 18.76 -16.50
N HIS A 135 1.60 17.74 -15.63
CA HIS A 135 1.06 17.85 -14.27
C HIS A 135 2.13 18.07 -13.18
N ARG A 136 3.42 18.18 -13.54
CA ARG A 136 4.52 18.31 -12.55
C ARG A 136 4.44 19.59 -11.70
N SER A 137 3.96 20.68 -12.29
CA SER A 137 3.79 21.96 -11.57
C SER A 137 2.81 21.85 -10.40
N ILE A 138 1.84 20.93 -10.46
CA ILE A 138 0.86 20.70 -9.39
C ILE A 138 1.58 20.26 -8.10
N VAL A 139 2.47 19.27 -8.19
CA VAL A 139 3.20 18.72 -7.04
C VAL A 139 4.09 19.79 -6.40
N TRP A 140 4.76 20.60 -7.23
CA TRP A 140 5.59 21.70 -6.74
C TRP A 140 4.78 22.79 -6.04
N GLN A 141 3.63 23.16 -6.60
CA GLN A 141 2.75 24.15 -5.96
C GLN A 141 2.23 23.66 -4.61
N ILE A 142 1.87 22.38 -4.51
CA ILE A 142 1.42 21.77 -3.25
C ILE A 142 2.54 21.78 -2.21
N ALA A 143 3.75 21.37 -2.59
CA ALA A 143 4.90 21.38 -1.69
C ALA A 143 5.26 22.80 -1.22
N GLU A 144 5.19 23.79 -2.11
CA GLU A 144 5.37 25.21 -1.76
C GLU A 144 4.32 25.66 -0.74
N ASP A 145 3.05 25.34 -0.97
CA ASP A 145 1.95 25.70 -0.08
C ASP A 145 2.14 25.13 1.34
N TYR A 146 2.50 23.85 1.45
CA TYR A 146 2.79 23.22 2.74
C TYR A 146 4.01 23.81 3.43
N SER A 147 4.99 24.36 2.69
CA SER A 147 6.18 24.97 3.28
C SER A 147 5.90 26.24 4.10
N HIS A 148 4.72 26.85 3.91
CA HIS A 148 4.23 27.99 4.70
C HIS A 148 3.62 27.58 6.04
N CYS A 149 3.40 26.28 6.25
CA CYS A 149 2.94 25.74 7.51
C CYS A 149 4.06 25.78 8.56
N GLU A 150 3.71 26.08 9.81
CA GLU A 150 4.69 26.19 10.89
C GLU A 150 5.31 24.83 11.24
N PHE A 151 4.45 23.82 11.43
CA PHE A 151 4.84 22.43 11.59
C PHE A 151 3.67 21.50 11.28
N LEU A 152 3.98 20.22 11.13
CA LEU A 152 3.05 19.12 10.94
C LEU A 152 2.81 18.38 12.26
N ILE A 153 1.55 18.21 12.67
CA ILE A 153 1.18 17.17 13.62
C ILE A 153 1.00 15.87 12.84
N ARG A 154 1.93 14.95 13.01
CA ARG A 154 2.03 13.72 12.21
C ARG A 154 1.36 12.56 12.92
N LEU A 155 0.38 11.97 12.23
CA LEU A 155 -0.41 10.86 12.72
C LEU A 155 0.29 9.52 12.47
N PRO A 156 0.10 8.48 13.32
CA PRO A 156 0.71 7.16 13.10
C PRO A 156 0.37 6.54 11.72
N GLY A 157 1.30 5.77 11.16
CA GLY A 157 1.15 5.20 9.81
C GLY A 157 1.39 6.22 8.70
N TYR A 158 2.28 7.19 8.96
CA TYR A 158 2.54 8.29 8.06
C TYR A 158 3.37 7.91 6.83
N CYS A 159 3.12 8.60 5.72
CA CYS A 159 3.96 8.62 4.54
C CYS A 159 5.15 9.59 4.72
N PRO A 160 6.21 9.48 3.90
CA PRO A 160 7.18 10.55 3.74
C PRO A 160 6.48 11.85 3.32
N MET A 161 6.73 12.93 4.08
CA MET A 161 6.12 14.25 3.81
C MET A 161 7.18 15.35 3.89
N PRO A 162 8.12 15.41 2.93
CA PRO A 162 9.29 16.31 2.97
C PRO A 162 8.92 17.79 2.82
N ALA A 163 7.71 18.11 2.36
CA ALA A 163 7.22 19.47 2.21
C ALA A 163 7.07 20.21 3.55
N PHE A 164 6.89 19.49 4.66
CA PHE A 164 6.74 20.09 5.99
C PHE A 164 8.09 20.33 6.65
N ARG A 165 8.20 21.47 7.35
CA ARG A 165 9.46 21.89 7.95
C ARG A 165 9.85 21.09 9.18
N ASP A 166 8.91 20.97 10.10
CA ASP A 166 9.05 20.31 11.40
C ASP A 166 7.82 19.39 11.54
N ALA A 167 7.99 18.25 12.19
CA ALA A 167 6.91 17.30 12.43
C ALA A 167 6.92 16.85 13.90
N ILE A 168 5.74 16.83 14.51
CA ILE A 168 5.52 16.36 15.88
C ILE A 168 4.61 15.14 15.80
N ASP A 169 5.12 14.00 16.23
CA ASP A 169 4.35 12.76 16.29
C ASP A 169 3.39 12.81 17.47
N VAL A 170 2.13 12.44 17.22
CA VAL A 170 1.10 12.31 18.25
C VAL A 170 0.63 10.86 18.38
N PRO A 171 0.04 10.49 19.52
CA PRO A 171 -0.61 9.19 19.66
C PRO A 171 -1.74 8.98 18.64
N LEU A 172 -2.28 7.76 18.57
CA LEU A 172 -3.34 7.43 17.64
C LEU A 172 -4.57 8.30 17.90
N VAL A 173 -5.14 8.87 16.84
CA VAL A 173 -6.37 9.65 16.95
C VAL A 173 -7.54 8.77 16.56
N VAL A 174 -8.33 8.39 17.57
CA VAL A 174 -9.49 7.52 17.40
C VAL A 174 -10.75 8.17 17.95
N ARG A 175 -11.91 7.72 17.46
CA ARG A 175 -13.20 8.03 18.09
C ARG A 175 -13.30 7.37 19.45
N ARG A 176 -14.12 7.92 20.33
CA ARG A 176 -14.47 7.25 21.60
C ARG A 176 -15.61 6.29 21.37
N LEU A 177 -15.68 5.24 22.16
CA LEU A 177 -16.87 4.40 22.24
C LEU A 177 -17.94 5.10 23.08
N HIS A 178 -19.20 4.98 22.66
CA HIS A 178 -20.36 5.43 23.43
C HIS A 178 -21.05 4.28 24.15
N LYS A 179 -20.97 3.07 23.60
CA LYS A 179 -21.59 1.86 24.14
C LYS A 179 -20.58 0.73 24.27
N SER A 180 -20.84 -0.16 25.21
CA SER A 180 -20.12 -1.43 25.34
C SER A 180 -20.52 -2.43 24.23
N LYS A 181 -19.67 -3.44 24.01
CA LYS A 181 -19.94 -4.53 23.05
C LYS A 181 -21.26 -5.24 23.36
N GLU A 182 -21.54 -5.46 24.64
CA GLU A 182 -22.71 -6.18 25.14
C GLU A 182 -23.99 -5.38 24.87
N GLU A 183 -23.96 -4.06 25.07
CA GLU A 183 -25.10 -3.18 24.79
C GLU A 183 -25.45 -3.14 23.31
N VAL A 184 -24.43 -2.99 22.45
CA VAL A 184 -24.62 -2.96 20.98
C VAL A 184 -25.17 -4.29 20.48
N ARG A 185 -24.61 -5.42 20.95
CA ARG A 185 -25.10 -6.76 20.54
C ARG A 185 -26.55 -6.99 20.96
N ARG A 186 -26.93 -6.56 22.18
CA ARG A 186 -28.31 -6.66 22.66
C ARG A 186 -29.28 -5.83 21.83
N GLU A 187 -28.92 -4.60 21.47
CA GLU A 187 -29.74 -3.72 20.63
C GLU A 187 -29.93 -4.29 19.21
N LEU A 188 -28.91 -4.97 18.68
CA LEU A 188 -28.96 -5.62 17.38
C LEU A 188 -29.57 -7.03 17.41
N GLY A 189 -29.96 -7.56 18.58
CA GLY A 189 -30.51 -8.90 18.74
C GLY A 189 -29.48 -10.03 18.48
N ILE A 190 -28.19 -9.74 18.65
CA ILE A 190 -27.09 -10.68 18.40
C ILE A 190 -26.77 -11.46 19.68
N HIS A 191 -26.77 -12.80 19.59
CA HIS A 191 -26.39 -13.66 20.71
C HIS A 191 -24.90 -13.52 21.06
N GLU A 192 -24.54 -13.61 22.34
CA GLU A 192 -23.16 -13.39 22.81
C GLU A 192 -22.13 -14.32 22.16
N THR A 193 -22.52 -15.56 21.87
CA THR A 193 -21.65 -16.58 21.25
C THR A 193 -21.55 -16.45 19.74
N ALA A 194 -22.38 -15.63 19.09
CA ALA A 194 -22.35 -15.47 17.64
C ALA A 194 -21.06 -14.77 17.20
N LYS A 195 -20.49 -15.24 16.09
CA LYS A 195 -19.34 -14.59 15.45
C LYS A 195 -19.82 -13.51 14.50
N VAL A 196 -19.27 -12.32 14.64
CA VAL A 196 -19.73 -11.13 13.92
C VAL A 196 -18.60 -10.52 13.11
N VAL A 197 -18.81 -10.36 11.81
CA VAL A 197 -17.96 -9.55 10.94
C VAL A 197 -18.68 -8.25 10.58
N ILE A 198 -17.99 -7.10 10.61
CA ILE A 198 -18.53 -5.84 10.07
C ILE A 198 -17.96 -5.57 8.68
N LEU A 199 -18.84 -5.37 7.71
CA LEU A 199 -18.52 -5.01 6.34
C LEU A 199 -18.52 -3.48 6.18
N ASN A 200 -17.33 -2.88 6.05
CA ASN A 200 -17.13 -1.44 6.06
C ASN A 200 -16.40 -0.93 4.79
N PHE A 201 -17.17 -0.72 3.71
CA PHE A 201 -16.67 -0.18 2.44
C PHE A 201 -17.08 1.28 2.17
N GLY A 202 -17.70 1.95 3.15
CA GLY A 202 -17.97 3.40 3.09
C GLY A 202 -19.11 3.81 2.16
N GLY A 203 -20.11 2.95 1.94
CA GLY A 203 -21.36 3.31 1.24
C GLY A 203 -21.26 3.50 -0.27
N GLN A 204 -20.12 3.20 -0.89
CA GLN A 204 -20.00 3.14 -2.35
C GLN A 204 -20.66 1.86 -2.89
N PRO A 205 -21.18 1.89 -4.13
CA PRO A 205 -21.71 0.69 -4.77
C PRO A 205 -20.65 -0.40 -4.80
N ALA A 206 -20.87 -1.44 -4.01
CA ALA A 206 -20.11 -2.66 -4.06
C ALA A 206 -20.47 -3.37 -5.38
N GLY A 207 -19.54 -3.46 -6.33
CA GLY A 207 -19.72 -4.20 -7.58
C GLY A 207 -19.77 -5.73 -7.39
N TRP A 208 -20.20 -6.21 -6.23
CA TRP A 208 -20.23 -7.62 -5.85
C TRP A 208 -21.55 -8.00 -5.17
N THR A 209 -21.97 -9.24 -5.36
CA THR A 209 -23.19 -9.80 -4.77
C THR A 209 -22.87 -10.53 -3.48
N LEU A 210 -23.50 -10.11 -2.38
CA LEU A 210 -23.40 -10.81 -1.09
C LEU A 210 -24.26 -12.07 -1.12
N LYS A 211 -23.64 -13.23 -0.88
CA LYS A 211 -24.32 -14.52 -0.81
C LYS A 211 -24.19 -15.11 0.58
N GLN A 212 -25.09 -16.04 0.94
CA GLN A 212 -25.08 -16.66 2.26
C GLN A 212 -23.78 -17.43 2.51
N GLU A 213 -23.23 -18.05 1.46
CA GLU A 213 -22.03 -18.90 1.50
C GLU A 213 -20.74 -18.10 1.67
N CYS A 214 -20.82 -16.76 1.64
CA CYS A 214 -19.68 -15.91 1.92
C CYS A 214 -19.20 -16.01 3.38
N LEU A 215 -20.06 -16.44 4.30
CA LEU A 215 -19.76 -16.55 5.72
C LEU A 215 -19.74 -18.02 6.15
N PRO A 216 -18.85 -18.42 7.09
CA PRO A 216 -18.93 -19.73 7.72
C PRO A 216 -20.24 -19.90 8.50
N ASP A 217 -20.62 -21.14 8.77
CA ASP A 217 -21.84 -21.45 9.52
C ASP A 217 -21.86 -20.78 10.90
N GLY A 218 -23.01 -20.17 11.24
CA GLY A 218 -23.21 -19.46 12.51
C GLY A 218 -22.63 -18.05 12.59
N TRP A 219 -21.99 -17.55 11.52
CA TRP A 219 -21.52 -16.16 11.46
C TRP A 219 -22.61 -15.19 11.00
N LEU A 220 -22.52 -13.96 11.49
CA LEU A 220 -23.34 -12.82 11.09
C LEU A 220 -22.47 -11.71 10.50
N CYS A 221 -22.97 -11.04 9.47
CA CYS A 221 -22.30 -9.89 8.86
C CYS A 221 -23.11 -8.61 9.03
N LEU A 222 -22.50 -7.58 9.63
CA LEU A 222 -23.09 -6.25 9.79
C LEU A 222 -22.69 -5.36 8.61
N VAL A 223 -23.64 -4.93 7.79
CA VAL A 223 -23.36 -4.20 6.57
C VAL A 223 -23.54 -2.69 6.78
N CYS A 224 -22.44 -1.94 6.69
CA CYS A 224 -22.44 -0.48 6.77
C CYS A 224 -22.91 0.15 5.45
N GLY A 225 -23.92 1.02 5.51
CA GLY A 225 -24.27 1.88 4.38
C GLY A 225 -24.96 1.17 3.19
N ALA A 226 -25.55 -0.02 3.38
CA ALA A 226 -26.29 -0.71 2.32
C ALA A 226 -27.55 0.07 1.90
N SER A 227 -27.51 0.79 0.77
CA SER A 227 -28.73 1.25 0.10
C SER A 227 -29.39 0.07 -0.64
N GLU A 228 -30.71 -0.11 -0.47
CA GLU A 228 -31.62 -1.01 -1.23
C GLU A 228 -31.10 -2.37 -1.74
N MET A 229 -30.14 -3.01 -1.08
CA MET A 229 -29.72 -4.37 -1.42
C MET A 229 -30.60 -5.39 -0.68
N ASN A 230 -31.06 -6.41 -1.41
CA ASN A 230 -31.60 -7.63 -0.81
C ASN A 230 -30.44 -8.39 -0.17
N LEU A 231 -30.38 -8.37 1.16
CA LEU A 231 -29.33 -9.05 1.92
C LEU A 231 -29.78 -10.47 2.29
N PRO A 232 -28.86 -11.46 2.27
CA PRO A 232 -29.14 -12.80 2.80
C PRO A 232 -29.45 -12.77 4.31
N SER A 233 -30.04 -13.84 4.83
CA SER A 233 -30.52 -13.93 6.22
C SER A 233 -29.42 -13.76 7.29
N ASN A 234 -28.17 -14.10 6.96
CA ASN A 234 -26.99 -13.93 7.82
C ASN A 234 -26.32 -12.54 7.67
N PHE A 235 -26.92 -11.61 6.92
CA PHE A 235 -26.44 -10.24 6.74
C PHE A 235 -27.44 -9.23 7.31
N ILE A 236 -27.00 -8.46 8.30
CA ILE A 236 -27.81 -7.46 9.00
C ILE A 236 -27.45 -6.07 8.47
N LYS A 237 -28.44 -5.37 7.93
CA LYS A 237 -28.28 -3.99 7.48
C LYS A 237 -28.24 -3.03 8.66
N LEU A 238 -27.20 -2.22 8.76
CA LEU A 238 -27.13 -1.15 9.75
C LEU A 238 -27.89 0.09 9.28
N ALA A 239 -28.51 0.80 10.23
CA ALA A 239 -29.16 2.09 9.96
C ALA A 239 -28.12 3.15 9.56
N LYS A 240 -28.52 4.14 8.74
CA LYS A 240 -27.60 5.15 8.18
C LYS A 240 -26.93 6.03 9.25
N ASP A 241 -27.60 6.22 10.37
CA ASP A 241 -27.18 7.02 11.53
C ASP A 241 -26.47 6.19 12.61
N THR A 242 -26.23 4.89 12.36
CA THR A 242 -25.53 4.02 13.30
C THR A 242 -24.12 4.53 13.55
N TYR A 243 -23.75 4.68 14.83
CA TYR A 243 -22.40 5.05 15.22
C TYR A 243 -21.43 3.89 14.97
N THR A 244 -20.74 3.94 13.82
CA THR A 244 -19.87 2.85 13.34
C THR A 244 -18.81 2.38 14.35
N PRO A 245 -18.14 3.25 15.14
CA PRO A 245 -17.13 2.79 16.10
C PRO A 245 -17.64 1.78 17.14
N ASP A 246 -18.84 1.98 17.67
CA ASP A 246 -19.46 1.07 18.64
C ASP A 246 -19.71 -0.30 18.00
N VAL A 247 -20.14 -0.32 16.74
CA VAL A 247 -20.39 -1.55 16.00
C VAL A 247 -19.11 -2.28 15.62
N ILE A 248 -18.04 -1.53 15.27
CA ILE A 248 -16.71 -2.11 15.05
C ILE A 248 -16.24 -2.80 16.33
N ALA A 249 -16.30 -2.12 17.48
CA ALA A 249 -15.90 -2.69 18.76
C ALA A 249 -16.78 -3.87 19.21
N ALA A 250 -18.04 -3.92 18.76
CA ALA A 250 -18.95 -5.03 19.03
C ALA A 250 -18.72 -6.26 18.14
N SER A 251 -17.93 -6.13 17.07
CA SER A 251 -17.64 -7.19 16.10
C SER A 251 -16.46 -8.05 16.56
N ASP A 252 -16.29 -9.24 15.97
CA ASP A 252 -15.13 -10.11 16.20
C ASP A 252 -14.02 -9.90 15.16
N CYS A 253 -14.37 -9.38 13.98
CA CYS A 253 -13.42 -8.85 13.00
C CYS A 253 -14.09 -7.81 12.09
N MET A 254 -13.29 -7.02 11.39
CA MET A 254 -13.73 -6.07 10.37
C MET A 254 -13.26 -6.51 8.99
N LEU A 255 -14.13 -6.41 7.98
CA LEU A 255 -13.81 -6.58 6.57
C LEU A 255 -14.04 -5.25 5.84
N GLY A 256 -13.02 -4.68 5.21
CA GLY A 256 -13.16 -3.38 4.57
C GLY A 256 -11.90 -2.87 3.86
N LYS A 257 -11.90 -1.57 3.57
CA LYS A 257 -10.75 -0.87 2.95
C LYS A 257 -9.86 -0.20 3.97
N ILE A 258 -8.54 -0.29 3.78
CA ILE A 258 -7.55 0.38 4.63
C ILE A 258 -7.68 1.88 4.44
N GLY A 259 -8.06 2.62 5.47
CA GLY A 259 -7.86 4.07 5.54
C GLY A 259 -7.53 4.45 6.98
N TYR A 260 -6.92 5.62 7.20
CA TYR A 260 -6.47 6.02 8.54
C TYR A 260 -7.56 5.82 9.62
N GLY A 261 -8.81 6.15 9.29
CA GLY A 261 -9.92 6.00 10.24
C GLY A 261 -10.27 4.56 10.60
N THR A 262 -10.35 3.66 9.63
CA THR A 262 -10.65 2.24 9.89
C THR A 262 -9.47 1.55 10.58
N VAL A 263 -8.24 1.90 10.19
CA VAL A 263 -7.00 1.39 10.79
C VAL A 263 -6.87 1.81 12.24
N SER A 264 -7.08 3.10 12.54
CA SER A 264 -7.00 3.61 13.91
C SER A 264 -8.05 2.97 14.83
N GLU A 265 -9.27 2.76 14.33
CA GLU A 265 -10.33 2.07 15.08
C GLU A 265 -10.04 0.60 15.29
N ALA A 266 -9.57 -0.12 14.26
CA ALA A 266 -9.19 -1.52 14.39
C ALA A 266 -8.09 -1.72 15.43
N LEU A 267 -7.06 -0.86 15.43
CA LEU A 267 -5.97 -0.92 16.39
C LEU A 267 -6.42 -0.57 17.81
N ALA A 268 -7.13 0.55 17.98
CA ALA A 268 -7.58 1.01 19.30
C ALA A 268 -8.55 0.02 19.97
N TYR A 269 -9.47 -0.56 19.19
CA TYR A 269 -10.47 -1.51 19.69
C TYR A 269 -9.98 -2.96 19.64
N LYS A 270 -8.74 -3.19 19.20
CA LYS A 270 -8.11 -4.52 19.13
C LYS A 270 -8.94 -5.51 18.29
N ILE A 271 -9.46 -5.02 17.18
CA ILE A 271 -10.27 -5.80 16.24
C ILE A 271 -9.38 -6.28 15.09
N PRO A 272 -9.35 -7.59 14.79
CA PRO A 272 -8.73 -8.12 13.58
C PRO A 272 -9.34 -7.46 12.34
N PHE A 273 -8.49 -7.00 11.43
CA PHE A 273 -8.89 -6.27 10.23
C PHE A 273 -8.51 -7.05 8.97
N ILE A 274 -9.51 -7.63 8.34
CA ILE A 274 -9.42 -8.22 7.01
C ILE A 274 -9.58 -7.10 5.99
N PHE A 275 -8.61 -6.93 5.11
CA PHE A 275 -8.63 -5.86 4.13
C PHE A 275 -8.34 -6.36 2.71
N VAL A 276 -8.80 -5.58 1.73
CA VAL A 276 -8.52 -5.81 0.32
C VAL A 276 -7.75 -4.61 -0.22
N ARG A 277 -6.72 -4.90 -1.02
CA ARG A 277 -5.85 -3.86 -1.58
C ARG A 277 -6.58 -2.93 -2.51
N ARG A 278 -6.23 -1.65 -2.41
CA ARG A 278 -6.72 -0.62 -3.34
C ARG A 278 -5.68 -0.23 -4.35
N ASP A 279 -6.11 -0.12 -5.60
CA ASP A 279 -5.24 0.28 -6.69
C ASP A 279 -4.97 1.78 -6.63
N TYR A 280 -3.68 2.12 -6.71
CA TYR A 280 -3.17 3.49 -6.74
C TYR A 280 -3.53 4.31 -5.49
N PHE A 281 -3.62 3.65 -4.33
CA PHE A 281 -3.84 4.32 -3.04
C PHE A 281 -2.53 4.40 -2.24
N ASN A 282 -1.76 5.47 -2.46
CA ASN A 282 -0.34 5.50 -2.06
C ASN A 282 -0.08 5.57 -0.55
N GLU A 283 -1.08 5.94 0.28
CA GLU A 283 -0.94 5.84 1.75
C GLU A 283 -1.14 4.40 2.27
N GLU A 284 -1.73 3.51 1.47
CA GLU A 284 -2.07 2.14 1.90
C GLU A 284 -0.88 1.36 2.44
N PRO A 285 0.30 1.34 1.79
CA PRO A 285 1.42 0.53 2.26
C PRO A 285 1.89 0.89 3.68
N PHE A 286 1.82 2.18 4.05
CA PHE A 286 2.23 2.66 5.37
C PHE A 286 1.24 2.24 6.46
N LEU A 287 -0.06 2.36 6.17
CA LEU A 287 -1.12 1.90 7.06
C LEU A 287 -1.17 0.37 7.15
N ARG A 288 -0.93 -0.34 6.04
CA ARG A 288 -0.83 -1.80 5.98
C ARG A 288 0.31 -2.31 6.85
N ASN A 289 1.50 -1.71 6.73
CA ASN A 289 2.65 -2.09 7.55
C ASN A 289 2.34 -1.96 9.05
N MET A 290 1.54 -0.96 9.42
CA MET A 290 1.07 -0.81 10.78
C MET A 290 0.17 -1.99 11.21
N LEU A 291 -0.81 -2.38 10.39
CA LEU A 291 -1.71 -3.51 10.68
C LEU A 291 -1.00 -4.87 10.70
N GLU A 292 -0.19 -5.16 9.68
CA GLU A 292 0.42 -6.49 9.48
C GLU A 292 1.72 -6.66 10.27
N VAL A 293 2.67 -5.73 10.13
CA VAL A 293 4.05 -5.89 10.60
C VAL A 293 4.21 -5.47 12.06
N TYR A 294 3.53 -4.42 12.48
CA TYR A 294 3.73 -3.84 13.82
C TYR A 294 2.77 -4.40 14.86
N TYR A 295 1.51 -4.63 14.51
CA TYR A 295 0.46 -4.99 15.48
C TYR A 295 -0.23 -6.32 15.22
N GLN A 296 0.14 -7.04 14.15
CA GLN A 296 -0.37 -8.37 13.81
C GLN A 296 -1.92 -8.46 13.85
N THR A 297 -2.59 -7.41 13.39
CA THR A 297 -4.06 -7.29 13.36
C THR A 297 -4.61 -7.45 11.94
N GLY A 298 -3.75 -7.30 10.92
CA GLY A 298 -4.15 -7.29 9.51
C GLY A 298 -4.16 -8.68 8.87
N VAL A 299 -5.20 -8.97 8.08
CA VAL A 299 -5.26 -10.10 7.15
C VAL A 299 -5.60 -9.59 5.75
N GLU A 300 -4.68 -9.70 4.80
CA GLU A 300 -5.00 -9.36 3.42
C GLU A 300 -5.81 -10.46 2.74
N MET A 301 -6.95 -10.09 2.17
CA MET A 301 -7.75 -10.92 1.28
C MET A 301 -7.51 -10.51 -0.17
N ILE A 302 -7.22 -11.47 -1.04
CA ILE A 302 -7.08 -11.22 -2.47
C ILE A 302 -8.43 -10.82 -3.08
N ARG A 303 -8.43 -9.91 -4.05
CA ARG A 303 -9.67 -9.36 -4.61
C ARG A 303 -10.58 -10.43 -5.21
N ARG A 304 -10.00 -11.45 -5.85
CA ARG A 304 -10.72 -12.60 -6.39
C ARG A 304 -11.58 -13.30 -5.32
N ASP A 305 -11.03 -13.52 -4.12
CA ASP A 305 -11.73 -14.23 -3.05
C ASP A 305 -12.82 -13.35 -2.42
N LEU A 306 -12.62 -12.03 -2.37
CA LEU A 306 -13.68 -11.07 -2.01
C LEU A 306 -14.87 -11.20 -2.96
N LEU A 307 -14.61 -11.13 -4.27
CA LEU A 307 -15.66 -11.12 -5.31
C LEU A 307 -16.38 -12.46 -5.47
N THR A 308 -15.66 -13.56 -5.28
CA THR A 308 -16.22 -14.93 -5.38
C THR A 308 -16.88 -15.41 -4.11
N GLY A 309 -16.63 -14.76 -2.96
CA GLY A 309 -17.23 -15.09 -1.68
C GLY A 309 -16.45 -16.09 -0.84
N HIS A 310 -15.19 -16.40 -1.16
CA HIS A 310 -14.38 -17.36 -0.39
C HIS A 310 -13.77 -16.72 0.87
N TRP A 311 -14.60 -16.15 1.76
CA TRP A 311 -14.10 -15.37 2.91
C TRP A 311 -13.73 -16.23 4.12
N GLY A 312 -14.27 -17.45 4.23
CA GLY A 312 -14.11 -18.33 5.40
C GLY A 312 -12.68 -18.47 5.93
N PRO A 313 -11.68 -18.84 5.10
CA PRO A 313 -10.29 -18.98 5.55
C PRO A 313 -9.70 -17.70 6.14
N TYR A 314 -10.11 -16.54 5.63
CA TYR A 314 -9.65 -15.23 6.11
C TYR A 314 -10.32 -14.84 7.42
N LEU A 315 -11.61 -15.16 7.58
CA LEU A 315 -12.39 -14.92 8.81
C LEU A 315 -11.87 -15.77 9.97
N GLU A 316 -11.63 -17.06 9.73
CA GLU A 316 -11.04 -17.97 10.72
C GLU A 316 -9.63 -17.53 11.12
N HIS A 317 -8.81 -17.13 10.14
CA HIS A 317 -7.49 -16.60 10.43
C HIS A 317 -7.56 -15.31 11.26
N ALA A 318 -8.45 -14.38 10.91
CA ALA A 318 -8.61 -13.12 11.63
C ALA A 318 -8.97 -13.34 13.10
N VAL A 319 -9.91 -14.25 13.40
CA VAL A 319 -10.30 -14.56 14.79
C VAL A 319 -9.21 -15.30 15.56
N SER A 320 -8.27 -15.97 14.88
CA SER A 320 -7.10 -16.57 15.51
C SER A 320 -6.02 -15.55 15.91
N LEU A 321 -6.07 -14.32 15.38
CA LEU A 321 -5.13 -13.26 15.72
C LEU A 321 -5.36 -12.77 17.15
N LYS A 322 -4.29 -12.25 17.76
CA LYS A 322 -4.32 -11.61 19.08
C LYS A 322 -3.82 -10.18 18.96
N PRO A 323 -4.67 -9.24 18.49
CA PRO A 323 -4.31 -7.84 18.31
C PRO A 323 -3.70 -7.22 19.57
N CYS A 324 -2.53 -6.60 19.43
CA CYS A 324 -1.78 -6.04 20.56
C CYS A 324 -1.38 -4.58 20.31
N TYR A 325 -2.34 -3.67 20.39
CA TYR A 325 -2.07 -2.23 20.43
C TYR A 325 -2.05 -1.72 21.88
N ASN A 326 -0.90 -1.22 22.35
CA ASN A 326 -0.70 -0.77 23.73
C ASN A 326 -0.22 0.70 23.83
N PHE A 327 -0.20 1.44 22.71
CA PHE A 327 0.19 2.84 22.71
C PHE A 327 -1.01 3.77 22.99
N GLY A 328 -0.74 5.06 23.21
CA GLY A 328 -1.77 6.04 23.50
C GLY A 328 -2.80 6.20 22.37
N ILE A 329 -4.07 6.30 22.76
CA ILE A 329 -5.21 6.55 21.87
C ILE A 329 -5.82 7.94 22.06
N ASN A 330 -5.19 8.79 22.87
CA ASN A 330 -5.61 10.15 23.18
C ASN A 330 -5.02 11.18 22.21
N GLY A 331 -4.66 10.78 20.99
CA GLY A 331 -3.99 11.65 20.03
C GLY A 331 -4.76 12.92 19.71
N GLY A 332 -6.10 12.87 19.73
CA GLY A 332 -6.94 14.05 19.46
C GLY A 332 -6.86 15.10 20.56
N GLU A 333 -6.69 14.69 21.82
CA GLU A 333 -6.46 15.58 22.95
C GLU A 333 -5.06 16.18 22.88
N VAL A 334 -4.04 15.36 22.65
CA VAL A 334 -2.64 15.80 22.50
C VAL A 334 -2.49 16.79 21.35
N ALA A 335 -3.07 16.48 20.18
CA ALA A 335 -3.06 17.37 19.04
C ALA A 335 -3.76 18.70 19.35
N ALA A 336 -4.92 18.69 20.00
CA ALA A 336 -5.59 19.92 20.42
C ALA A 336 -4.73 20.74 21.40
N GLY A 337 -4.08 20.09 22.36
CA GLY A 337 -3.16 20.75 23.29
C GLY A 337 -1.99 21.44 22.58
N LEU A 338 -1.36 20.77 21.61
CA LEU A 338 -0.30 21.35 20.78
C LEU A 338 -0.78 22.57 19.99
N LEU A 339 -2.00 22.51 19.44
CA LEU A 339 -2.59 23.61 18.69
C LEU A 339 -2.87 24.83 19.60
N ILE A 340 -3.41 24.59 20.80
CA ILE A 340 -3.69 25.65 21.79
C ILE A 340 -2.39 26.32 22.26
N ASP A 341 -1.38 25.52 22.56
CA ASP A 341 -0.07 26.00 22.99
C ASP A 341 0.61 26.84 21.90
N THR A 342 0.56 26.35 20.66
CA THR A 342 1.08 27.06 19.49
C THR A 342 0.35 28.38 19.28
N ALA A 343 -0.99 28.37 19.30
CA ALA A 343 -1.80 29.58 19.19
C ALA A 343 -1.49 30.61 20.30
N SER A 344 -1.11 30.14 21.50
CA SER A 344 -0.71 30.98 22.64
C SER A 344 0.74 31.49 22.57
N GLY A 345 1.49 31.15 21.51
CA GLY A 345 2.84 31.65 21.28
C GLY A 345 3.98 30.72 21.70
N LYS A 346 3.70 29.49 22.17
CA LYS A 346 4.77 28.50 22.35
C LYS A 346 5.31 28.09 20.99
N SER A 347 6.64 28.10 20.84
CA SER A 347 7.32 27.62 19.63
C SER A 347 7.71 26.16 19.82
N TYR A 348 7.20 25.31 18.92
CA TYR A 348 7.64 23.92 18.79
C TYR A 348 8.55 23.71 17.56
N ALA A 349 8.75 24.77 16.76
CA ALA A 349 9.56 24.74 15.55
C ALA A 349 11.03 25.07 15.84
N SER A 350 11.97 24.42 15.14
CA SER A 350 13.41 24.64 15.34
C SER A 350 13.88 25.89 14.60
N ASP A 351 14.58 26.85 15.24
CA ASP A 351 15.00 28.16 14.70
C ASP A 351 15.92 28.15 13.44
N LYS A 352 16.23 26.99 12.85
CA LYS A 352 17.12 26.89 11.69
C LYS A 352 16.39 27.15 10.36
N VAL A 353 16.76 28.25 9.69
CA VAL A 353 16.28 28.67 8.36
C VAL A 353 16.73 27.68 7.27
N SER A 354 15.80 27.11 6.48
CA SER A 354 16.16 26.15 5.41
C SER A 354 15.10 26.02 4.28
N GLY A 355 14.51 27.12 3.80
CA GLY A 355 13.52 27.06 2.71
C GLY A 355 14.06 26.47 1.39
N ALA A 356 15.25 26.90 0.96
CA ALA A 356 15.82 26.50 -0.35
C ALA A 356 16.43 25.08 -0.39
N ARG A 357 16.81 24.51 0.76
CA ARG A 357 17.33 23.13 0.87
C ARG A 357 16.23 22.07 0.71
N ARG A 358 14.95 22.43 0.88
CA ARG A 358 13.85 21.45 1.06
C ARG A 358 12.91 21.32 -0.12
N LEU A 359 12.75 22.37 -0.93
CA LEU A 359 12.31 22.16 -2.31
C LEU A 359 13.27 21.18 -3.00
N ARG A 360 14.58 21.29 -2.72
CA ARG A 360 15.60 20.34 -3.15
C ARG A 360 15.41 18.94 -2.52
N ASP A 361 15.09 18.80 -1.23
CA ASP A 361 14.81 17.49 -0.61
C ASP A 361 13.50 16.85 -1.09
N ALA A 362 12.46 17.63 -1.38
CA ALA A 362 11.22 17.15 -2.00
C ALA A 362 11.45 16.77 -3.48
N ILE A 363 12.30 17.51 -4.20
CA ILE A 363 12.78 17.15 -5.54
C ILE A 363 13.63 15.87 -5.45
N VAL A 364 14.55 15.76 -4.48
CA VAL A 364 15.40 14.58 -4.25
C VAL A 364 14.53 13.38 -3.87
N LEU A 365 13.55 13.48 -2.96
CA LEU A 365 12.60 12.41 -2.68
C LEU A 365 11.80 12.05 -3.94
N GLY A 366 11.34 13.04 -4.71
CA GLY A 366 10.71 12.82 -6.01
C GLY A 366 11.63 12.14 -7.04
N PHE A 367 12.95 12.22 -6.87
CA PHE A 367 13.98 11.49 -7.61
C PHE A 367 14.37 10.15 -6.95
N GLU A 368 14.31 10.01 -5.62
CA GLU A 368 14.63 8.81 -4.86
C GLU A 368 13.48 7.80 -4.88
N LEU A 369 12.24 8.27 -4.95
CA LEU A 369 11.09 7.45 -5.34
C LEU A 369 11.23 6.94 -6.80
N GLN A 370 12.17 7.47 -7.59
CA GLN A 370 12.57 6.91 -8.89
C GLN A 370 13.71 5.88 -8.77
N ARG A 371 14.30 5.66 -7.58
CA ARG A 371 15.37 4.69 -7.33
C ARG A 371 14.82 3.33 -6.90
N VAL A 372 15.47 2.27 -7.37
CA VAL A 372 15.38 0.90 -6.83
C VAL A 372 16.44 0.76 -5.73
N PRO A 373 16.20 0.02 -4.62
CA PRO A 373 17.23 -0.24 -3.61
C PRO A 373 18.36 -1.09 -4.24
N GLY A 374 19.62 -0.66 -4.12
CA GLY A 374 20.74 -1.51 -4.55
C GLY A 374 22.02 -0.85 -5.08
N ARG A 375 22.22 0.48 -4.99
CA ARG A 375 23.56 1.08 -5.10
C ARG A 375 23.64 2.48 -4.47
N ASP A 376 24.65 2.67 -3.62
CA ASP A 376 25.32 3.95 -3.46
C ASP A 376 25.88 4.38 -4.82
N LEU A 377 25.33 5.44 -5.38
CA LEU A 377 25.95 6.17 -6.49
C LEU A 377 26.46 7.46 -5.89
N SER A 378 27.79 7.59 -5.91
CA SER A 378 28.55 8.76 -5.54
C SER A 378 27.87 10.02 -6.05
N ILE A 379 27.50 10.86 -5.10
CA ILE A 379 27.19 12.26 -5.28
C ILE A 379 28.19 12.86 -6.30
N PRO A 380 27.74 13.60 -7.33
CA PRO A 380 28.64 14.20 -8.33
C PRO A 380 29.77 14.99 -7.66
N GLU A 381 30.99 14.97 -8.20
CA GLU A 381 32.17 15.63 -7.58
C GLU A 381 31.95 17.12 -7.26
N TRP A 382 31.19 17.83 -8.09
CA TRP A 382 30.81 19.23 -7.85
C TRP A 382 29.86 19.43 -6.66
N TYR A 383 29.26 18.36 -6.15
CA TYR A 383 28.39 18.32 -4.97
C TYR A 383 29.18 17.87 -3.72
N ALA A 384 30.17 16.97 -3.85
CA ALA A 384 31.11 16.63 -2.76
C ALA A 384 32.01 17.82 -2.36
N ASN A 385 32.38 18.67 -3.33
CA ASN A 385 33.19 19.86 -3.07
C ASN A 385 32.48 20.92 -2.19
N ALA A 386 31.15 20.95 -2.20
CA ALA A 386 30.37 21.83 -1.32
C ALA A 386 30.31 21.35 0.14
N GLU A 387 30.60 20.06 0.39
CA GLU A 387 30.72 19.48 1.73
C GLU A 387 32.13 19.71 2.31
N ASN A 388 33.15 19.70 1.45
CA ASN A 388 34.56 19.85 1.83
C ASN A 388 34.98 21.31 2.12
N GLU A 389 34.30 22.32 1.58
CA GLU A 389 34.60 23.72 1.90
C GLU A 389 34.12 24.18 3.30
N LEU A 390 33.30 23.36 3.99
CA LEU A 390 32.76 23.69 5.31
C LEU A 390 33.27 22.76 6.43
N ARG A 391 34.13 21.78 6.11
CA ARG A 391 34.79 20.90 7.08
C ARG A 391 36.28 21.21 7.16
N THR A 392 36.64 22.22 7.94
CA THR A 392 37.97 22.27 8.53
C THR A 392 38.05 21.17 9.60
N GLY A 393 38.60 20.01 9.20
CA GLY A 393 38.88 18.90 10.12
C GLY A 393 38.79 17.51 9.47
N SER A 394 39.85 17.12 8.77
CA SER A 394 40.20 15.73 8.40
C SER A 394 40.26 14.79 9.64
N PRO A 395 40.16 13.44 9.50
CA PRO A 395 40.82 12.65 8.45
C PRO A 395 39.94 11.69 7.65
N VAL A 396 40.39 11.57 6.41
CA VAL A 396 40.05 10.62 5.35
C VAL A 396 40.06 9.18 5.89
N ALA A 397 38.93 8.49 5.75
CA ALA A 397 38.90 7.03 5.79
C ALA A 397 39.15 6.53 4.35
N GLU A 398 40.34 5.99 4.11
CA GLU A 398 40.64 5.23 2.90
C GLU A 398 39.68 4.03 2.83
N THR A 399 38.78 4.02 1.85
CA THR A 399 38.05 2.81 1.45
C THR A 399 39.06 1.84 0.84
N GLN A 400 39.49 0.87 1.63
CA GLN A 400 40.12 -0.34 1.11
C GLN A 400 39.06 -1.11 0.31
N ASP A 401 39.26 -1.22 -0.99
CA ASP A 401 38.60 -2.21 -1.84
C ASP A 401 39.01 -3.61 -1.37
N THR A 402 38.30 -4.15 -0.38
CA THR A 402 38.36 -5.58 -0.09
C THR A 402 37.72 -6.32 -1.24
N ILE A 403 38.54 -6.99 -2.04
CA ILE A 403 38.15 -8.02 -3.01
C ILE A 403 37.37 -9.09 -2.25
N PHE A 404 36.04 -8.99 -2.25
CA PHE A 404 35.16 -10.05 -1.77
C PHE A 404 35.27 -11.21 -2.75
N THR A 405 35.96 -12.27 -2.36
CA THR A 405 35.83 -13.58 -3.01
C THR A 405 34.47 -14.11 -2.62
N PRO A 406 33.51 -14.27 -3.56
CA PRO A 406 32.18 -14.69 -3.18
C PRO A 406 32.22 -16.20 -2.89
N THR A 407 32.14 -16.56 -1.62
CA THR A 407 32.01 -17.95 -1.17
C THR A 407 30.58 -18.44 -1.42
N TYR A 408 30.45 -19.64 -1.98
CA TYR A 408 29.16 -20.30 -2.15
C TYR A 408 28.47 -20.52 -0.79
N PRO A 409 27.13 -20.47 -0.72
CA PRO A 409 26.41 -20.85 0.50
C PRO A 409 26.75 -22.31 0.85
N GLU A 410 27.12 -22.59 2.11
CA GLU A 410 27.45 -23.96 2.56
C GLU A 410 26.23 -24.91 2.50
N ASP A 411 25.02 -24.35 2.44
CA ASP A 411 23.75 -25.08 2.56
C ASP A 411 23.07 -25.43 1.21
N ILE A 412 23.64 -25.06 0.06
CA ILE A 412 23.09 -25.40 -1.27
C ILE A 412 24.13 -26.15 -2.10
N GLU A 413 23.77 -27.36 -2.54
CA GLU A 413 24.54 -28.11 -3.53
C GLU A 413 24.09 -27.76 -4.96
N ILE A 414 25.01 -27.33 -5.81
CA ILE A 414 24.74 -27.08 -7.24
C ILE A 414 24.94 -28.40 -8.00
N LEU A 415 23.83 -29.03 -8.40
CA LEU A 415 23.86 -30.29 -9.17
C LEU A 415 24.33 -30.07 -10.62
N HIS A 416 23.89 -28.97 -11.24
CA HIS A 416 24.21 -28.61 -12.62
C HIS A 416 24.37 -27.11 -12.80
N GLY A 417 25.36 -26.68 -13.61
CA GLY A 417 25.69 -25.28 -13.87
C GLY A 417 26.66 -24.68 -12.84
N ASP A 418 26.81 -23.36 -12.85
CA ASP A 418 27.58 -22.60 -11.86
C ASP A 418 27.03 -21.16 -11.73
N ALA A 419 27.55 -20.39 -10.78
CA ALA A 419 27.16 -18.99 -10.59
C ALA A 419 27.92 -18.01 -11.52
N MET A 420 28.81 -18.49 -12.38
CA MET A 420 29.64 -17.73 -13.32
C MET A 420 30.45 -16.57 -12.70
N GLY A 421 30.73 -16.61 -11.39
CA GLY A 421 31.37 -15.52 -10.65
C GLY A 421 30.48 -14.27 -10.45
N LEU A 422 29.17 -14.38 -10.70
CA LEU A 422 28.22 -13.28 -10.59
C LEU A 422 27.73 -13.09 -9.15
N SER A 423 28.14 -11.99 -8.53
CA SER A 423 27.79 -11.68 -7.13
C SER A 423 26.28 -11.56 -6.85
N ASP A 424 25.49 -11.10 -7.81
CA ASP A 424 24.02 -11.01 -7.71
C ASP A 424 23.37 -12.39 -7.68
N THR A 425 23.87 -13.34 -8.47
CA THR A 425 23.44 -14.76 -8.41
C THR A 425 23.77 -15.39 -7.07
N ILE A 426 24.98 -15.16 -6.54
CA ILE A 426 25.41 -15.71 -5.25
C ILE A 426 24.56 -15.13 -4.11
N ASN A 427 24.24 -13.84 -4.16
CA ASN A 427 23.32 -13.21 -3.20
C ASN A 427 21.89 -13.77 -3.31
N PHE A 428 21.41 -14.07 -4.52
CA PHE A 428 20.11 -14.70 -4.72
C PHE A 428 20.07 -16.12 -4.14
N LEU A 429 21.10 -16.94 -4.41
CA LEU A 429 21.23 -18.29 -3.83
C LEU A 429 21.31 -18.26 -2.30
N LYS A 430 22.06 -17.32 -1.73
CA LYS A 430 22.09 -17.11 -0.27
C LYS A 430 20.71 -16.72 0.28
N THR A 431 19.99 -15.85 -0.42
CA THR A 431 18.62 -15.47 -0.02
C THR A 431 17.69 -16.68 -0.08
N LEU A 432 17.87 -17.57 -1.05
CA LEU A 432 17.13 -18.81 -1.18
C LEU A 432 17.45 -19.76 -0.01
N SER A 433 18.73 -19.99 0.33
CA SER A 433 19.13 -20.87 1.45
C SER A 433 18.61 -20.36 2.81
N GLU A 434 18.55 -19.04 3.00
CA GLU A 434 18.01 -18.43 4.22
C GLU A 434 16.50 -18.65 4.39
N LEU A 435 15.76 -19.09 3.36
CA LEU A 435 14.30 -19.32 3.47
C LEU A 435 13.94 -20.52 4.33
N ASP A 436 14.80 -21.54 4.43
CA ASP A 436 14.53 -22.73 5.24
C ASP A 436 14.75 -22.46 6.75
N VAL A 437 15.84 -21.75 7.08
CA VAL A 437 16.21 -21.36 8.46
C VAL A 437 15.16 -20.47 9.14
N VAL A 438 14.36 -19.76 8.35
CA VAL A 438 13.28 -18.87 8.80
C VAL A 438 12.16 -19.62 9.53
N LEU A 439 12.00 -20.93 9.33
CA LEU A 439 11.00 -21.76 10.02
C LEU A 439 11.34 -21.98 11.51
N ASP A 440 12.63 -21.93 11.90
CA ASP A 440 13.08 -22.33 13.25
C ASP A 440 13.34 -21.17 14.22
N SER A 441 13.49 -19.93 13.74
CA SER A 441 13.86 -18.79 14.60
C SER A 441 12.66 -17.92 15.01
N SER A 442 11.88 -18.38 15.98
CA SER A 442 10.74 -17.63 16.55
C SER A 442 11.14 -16.53 17.56
N THR A 443 12.42 -16.26 17.78
CA THR A 443 12.89 -15.44 18.92
C THR A 443 13.96 -14.40 18.58
N SER A 444 13.71 -13.48 17.64
CA SER A 444 14.41 -12.18 17.65
C SER A 444 13.46 -11.02 17.29
N PRO A 445 13.41 -9.94 18.10
CA PRO A 445 12.54 -8.79 17.85
C PRO A 445 13.01 -7.88 16.70
N GLU A 446 14.23 -8.09 16.16
CA GLU A 446 14.86 -7.18 15.19
C GLU A 446 14.73 -7.61 13.72
N LYS A 447 14.37 -8.86 13.43
CA LYS A 447 14.06 -9.31 12.05
C LYS A 447 12.57 -9.63 11.92
N ARG A 448 11.73 -8.60 11.92
CA ARG A 448 10.31 -8.71 11.51
C ARG A 448 10.27 -9.20 10.05
N GLN A 449 9.99 -10.50 9.87
CA GLN A 449 10.08 -11.17 8.58
C GLN A 449 9.03 -10.60 7.62
N ARG A 450 9.50 -10.14 6.45
CA ARG A 450 8.67 -9.65 5.34
C ARG A 450 7.75 -10.77 4.83
N ARG A 451 6.51 -10.44 4.45
CA ARG A 451 5.47 -11.39 4.00
C ARG A 451 5.92 -12.17 2.77
N GLU A 452 6.64 -11.53 1.86
CA GLU A 452 7.26 -12.18 0.71
C GLU A 452 8.18 -13.34 1.14
N ARG A 453 8.96 -13.17 2.21
CA ARG A 453 9.83 -14.23 2.76
C ARG A 453 9.02 -15.34 3.43
N LYS A 454 7.96 -15.00 4.17
CA LYS A 454 7.07 -16.00 4.81
C LYS A 454 6.33 -16.84 3.77
N ALA A 455 5.90 -16.23 2.66
CA ALA A 455 5.29 -16.94 1.55
C ALA A 455 6.30 -17.84 0.83
N ALA A 456 7.50 -17.31 0.55
CA ALA A 456 8.58 -18.06 -0.09
C ALA A 456 9.09 -19.24 0.75
N ALA A 457 9.15 -19.11 2.08
CA ALA A 457 9.57 -20.19 2.99
C ALA A 457 8.67 -21.44 2.94
N LYS A 458 7.40 -21.28 2.51
CA LYS A 458 6.46 -22.39 2.34
C LYS A 458 6.27 -22.81 0.88
N LEU A 459 7.00 -22.18 -0.03
CA LEU A 459 6.81 -22.35 -1.47
C LEU A 459 7.49 -23.62 -1.98
N PHE A 460 8.72 -23.89 -1.53
CA PHE A 460 9.54 -25.00 -2.02
C PHE A 460 9.49 -26.23 -1.10
N ASN A 461 9.69 -27.40 -1.71
CA ASN A 461 10.06 -28.64 -1.05
C ASN A 461 11.58 -28.82 -1.18
N TRP A 462 12.33 -28.68 -0.10
CA TRP A 462 13.80 -28.73 -0.11
C TRP A 462 14.37 -30.14 -0.36
N GLU A 463 13.53 -31.16 -0.39
CA GLU A 463 13.92 -32.53 -0.74
C GLU A 463 13.95 -32.79 -2.26
N GLU A 464 13.50 -31.83 -3.08
CA GLU A 464 13.38 -31.94 -4.53
C GLU A 464 14.15 -30.80 -5.22
N ASP A 465 14.54 -31.00 -6.48
CA ASP A 465 15.39 -30.06 -7.21
C ASP A 465 14.73 -28.69 -7.45
N ILE A 466 15.55 -27.63 -7.42
CA ILE A 466 15.14 -26.24 -7.73
C ILE A 466 15.99 -25.72 -8.89
N PHE A 467 15.32 -25.24 -9.93
CA PHE A 467 15.96 -24.67 -11.12
C PHE A 467 16.11 -23.16 -10.96
N VAL A 468 17.34 -22.66 -10.97
CA VAL A 468 17.63 -21.23 -10.87
C VAL A 468 18.12 -20.68 -12.20
N THR A 469 17.51 -19.61 -12.69
CA THR A 469 17.91 -18.92 -13.92
C THR A 469 18.07 -17.42 -13.70
N ARG A 470 18.84 -16.80 -14.59
CA ARG A 470 19.13 -15.36 -14.58
C ARG A 470 18.99 -14.80 -15.99
N ALA A 471 18.33 -13.65 -16.13
CA ALA A 471 18.31 -12.87 -17.36
C ALA A 471 18.58 -11.39 -17.06
N PRO A 472 19.62 -10.77 -17.65
CA PRO A 472 19.88 -9.34 -17.48
C PRO A 472 18.81 -8.49 -18.19
N GLY A 473 18.60 -7.27 -17.69
CA GLY A 473 17.96 -6.23 -18.50
C GLY A 473 18.85 -5.87 -19.70
N ARG A 474 18.32 -5.07 -20.62
CA ARG A 474 19.10 -4.58 -21.77
C ARG A 474 18.82 -3.10 -22.03
N LEU A 475 19.85 -2.40 -22.47
CA LEU A 475 19.78 -1.04 -22.97
C LEU A 475 19.84 -1.07 -24.49
N ASP A 476 18.86 -0.43 -25.13
CA ASP A 476 18.83 -0.28 -26.58
C ASP A 476 19.50 1.04 -26.96
N VAL A 477 20.72 0.97 -27.47
CA VAL A 477 21.49 2.14 -27.93
C VAL A 477 20.97 2.59 -29.31
N VAL A 478 20.58 1.63 -30.15
CA VAL A 478 19.90 1.85 -31.43
C VAL A 478 18.83 0.78 -31.61
N GLY A 479 17.63 1.20 -31.98
CA GLY A 479 16.59 0.29 -32.46
C GLY A 479 15.58 -0.22 -31.43
N GLY A 480 15.24 0.51 -30.37
CA GLY A 480 14.25 0.02 -29.39
C GLY A 480 12.84 -0.31 -29.95
N ILE A 481 12.45 0.27 -31.09
CA ILE A 481 11.22 -0.10 -31.85
C ILE A 481 11.49 -1.19 -32.90
N ALA A 482 12.77 -1.39 -33.27
CA ALA A 482 13.19 -2.30 -34.33
C ALA A 482 13.11 -3.79 -33.95
N ASP A 483 13.05 -4.09 -32.65
CA ASP A 483 12.93 -5.43 -32.08
C ASP A 483 11.76 -6.25 -32.66
N TYR A 484 10.71 -5.58 -33.13
CA TYR A 484 9.52 -6.21 -33.71
C TYR A 484 9.41 -6.06 -35.23
N SER A 485 10.31 -5.31 -35.87
CA SER A 485 10.25 -5.00 -37.30
C SER A 485 11.41 -5.60 -38.11
N GLY A 486 12.28 -6.40 -37.48
CA GLY A 486 13.40 -7.08 -38.14
C GLY A 486 14.51 -6.13 -38.60
N SER A 487 14.66 -4.96 -37.98
CA SER A 487 15.73 -4.01 -38.32
C SER A 487 16.98 -4.24 -37.47
N LEU A 488 18.10 -3.64 -37.86
CA LEU A 488 19.36 -3.75 -37.11
C LEU A 488 19.23 -3.09 -35.73
N VAL A 489 19.61 -3.83 -34.69
CA VAL A 489 19.58 -3.38 -33.30
C VAL A 489 21.00 -3.35 -32.74
N LEU A 490 21.29 -2.36 -31.88
CA LEU A 490 22.50 -2.31 -31.08
C LEU A 490 22.09 -2.30 -29.60
N GLN A 491 22.23 -3.46 -28.96
CA GLN A 491 21.77 -3.70 -27.60
C GLN A 491 22.96 -4.10 -26.71
N LEU A 492 22.92 -3.69 -25.45
CA LEU A 492 23.89 -4.11 -24.44
C LEU A 492 23.16 -4.58 -23.18
N PRO A 493 23.46 -5.78 -22.65
CA PRO A 493 22.96 -6.19 -21.34
C PRO A 493 23.43 -5.23 -20.26
N ILE A 494 22.53 -4.87 -19.34
CA ILE A 494 22.90 -4.12 -18.14
C ILE A 494 23.31 -5.09 -17.03
N ARG A 495 23.94 -4.55 -15.98
CA ARG A 495 24.37 -5.35 -14.83
C ARG A 495 23.17 -5.92 -14.08
N GLU A 496 22.12 -5.12 -13.94
CA GLU A 496 20.88 -5.48 -13.24
C GLU A 496 20.16 -6.62 -13.98
N ALA A 497 19.70 -7.61 -13.22
CA ALA A 497 19.09 -8.82 -13.76
C ALA A 497 17.87 -9.27 -12.96
N CYS A 498 17.10 -10.13 -13.61
CA CYS A 498 16.01 -10.90 -13.03
C CYS A 498 16.50 -12.32 -12.75
N HIS A 499 16.22 -12.80 -11.55
CA HIS A 499 16.46 -14.18 -11.11
C HIS A 499 15.12 -14.87 -10.87
N ILE A 500 15.03 -16.12 -11.33
CA ILE A 500 13.89 -17.02 -11.10
C ILE A 500 14.41 -18.28 -10.43
N ALA A 501 13.75 -18.70 -9.35
CA ALA A 501 13.85 -20.06 -8.84
C ALA A 501 12.51 -20.78 -9.11
N LEU A 502 12.56 -21.94 -9.76
CA LEU A 502 11.39 -22.71 -10.16
C LEU A 502 11.50 -24.15 -9.67
N GLN A 503 10.42 -24.68 -9.14
CA GLN A 503 10.30 -26.10 -8.78
C GLN A 503 9.00 -26.67 -9.32
N LYS A 504 9.06 -27.92 -9.81
CA LYS A 504 7.90 -28.72 -10.18
C LYS A 504 7.66 -29.78 -9.12
N ASN A 505 6.42 -29.91 -8.67
CA ASN A 505 6.02 -30.97 -7.76
C ASN A 505 4.73 -31.61 -8.24
N HIS A 506 4.62 -32.93 -8.07
CA HIS A 506 3.35 -33.61 -8.25
C HIS A 506 2.26 -32.97 -7.36
N PRO A 507 1.00 -32.80 -7.80
CA PRO A 507 -0.04 -32.08 -7.05
C PRO A 507 -0.24 -32.55 -5.61
N THR A 508 -0.01 -33.84 -5.32
CA THR A 508 -0.12 -34.40 -3.97
C THR A 508 1.04 -34.05 -3.04
N LYS A 509 2.20 -33.68 -3.58
CA LYS A 509 3.39 -33.24 -2.83
C LYS A 509 3.47 -31.71 -2.72
N GLN A 510 2.65 -30.98 -3.46
CA GLN A 510 2.69 -29.52 -3.51
C GLN A 510 2.23 -28.90 -2.18
N ARG A 511 3.02 -27.97 -1.65
CA ARG A 511 2.66 -27.20 -0.45
C ARG A 511 1.73 -26.05 -0.80
N LEU A 512 0.44 -26.23 -0.59
CA LEU A 512 -0.57 -25.20 -0.85
C LEU A 512 -0.66 -24.15 0.27
N TRP A 513 -0.88 -22.89 -0.12
CA TRP A 513 -1.30 -21.87 0.84
C TRP A 513 -2.74 -22.13 1.29
N LYS A 514 -3.09 -21.72 2.53
CA LYS A 514 -4.40 -22.04 3.14
C LYS A 514 -5.60 -21.65 2.27
N HIS A 515 -5.56 -20.48 1.64
CA HIS A 515 -6.63 -20.02 0.77
C HIS A 515 -6.69 -20.81 -0.55
N ALA A 516 -5.54 -21.22 -1.09
CA ALA A 516 -5.49 -22.10 -2.26
C ALA A 516 -6.04 -23.51 -1.94
N GLN A 517 -5.65 -24.08 -0.80
CA GLN A 517 -6.16 -25.36 -0.32
C GLN A 517 -7.68 -25.32 -0.15
N ALA A 518 -8.22 -24.29 0.52
CA ALA A 518 -9.66 -24.16 0.74
C ALA A 518 -10.47 -24.08 -0.58
N ARG A 519 -9.92 -23.47 -1.63
CA ARG A 519 -10.56 -23.46 -2.95
C ARG A 519 -10.57 -24.83 -3.62
N GLN A 520 -9.50 -25.63 -3.47
CA GLN A 520 -9.49 -26.99 -3.99
C GLN A 520 -10.48 -27.88 -3.23
N ASP A 521 -10.52 -27.77 -1.90
CA ASP A 521 -11.45 -28.51 -1.04
C ASP A 521 -12.90 -28.20 -1.42
N ALA A 522 -13.22 -26.92 -1.69
CA ALA A 522 -14.55 -26.50 -2.13
C ALA A 522 -14.97 -27.06 -3.51
N LYS A 523 -14.01 -27.34 -4.41
CA LYS A 523 -14.28 -27.97 -5.71
C LYS A 523 -14.52 -29.48 -5.58
N GLY A 524 -14.01 -30.13 -4.53
CA GLY A 524 -14.19 -31.57 -4.28
C GLY A 524 -13.50 -32.49 -5.29
N LEU A 525 -12.56 -31.97 -6.10
CA LEU A 525 -11.91 -32.68 -7.21
C LEU A 525 -10.56 -33.36 -6.83
N GLY A 526 -10.18 -33.33 -5.54
CA GLY A 526 -8.87 -33.78 -5.09
C GLY A 526 -7.72 -32.81 -5.47
N PRO A 527 -6.46 -33.20 -5.26
CA PRO A 527 -5.30 -32.34 -5.55
C PRO A 527 -5.18 -32.03 -7.03
N THR A 528 -5.32 -30.74 -7.40
CA THR A 528 -5.17 -30.28 -8.78
C THR A 528 -3.84 -29.52 -8.98
N PRO A 529 -3.28 -29.53 -10.20
CA PRO A 529 -2.06 -28.79 -10.49
C PRO A 529 -2.26 -27.27 -10.32
N VAL A 530 -1.37 -26.62 -9.57
CA VAL A 530 -1.42 -25.18 -9.31
C VAL A 530 -0.17 -24.47 -9.76
N LEU A 531 -0.31 -23.19 -10.08
CA LEU A 531 0.79 -22.26 -10.23
C LEU A 531 0.83 -21.34 -9.00
N GLN A 532 1.95 -21.32 -8.28
CA GLN A 532 2.18 -20.41 -7.14
C GLN A 532 3.41 -19.57 -7.42
N ILE A 533 3.28 -18.25 -7.33
CA ILE A 533 4.33 -17.29 -7.64
C ILE A 533 4.53 -16.35 -6.46
N VAL A 534 5.78 -16.16 -6.03
CA VAL A 534 6.18 -15.17 -5.04
C VAL A 534 7.12 -14.16 -5.70
N SER A 535 6.87 -12.86 -5.49
CA SER A 535 7.72 -11.78 -6.00
C SER A 535 8.36 -10.99 -4.87
N PHE A 536 9.69 -10.99 -4.82
CA PHE A 536 10.46 -10.15 -3.93
C PHE A 536 10.47 -8.69 -4.39
N GLY A 537 10.47 -7.77 -3.43
CA GLY A 537 10.42 -6.32 -3.67
C GLY A 537 9.01 -5.77 -3.89
N SER A 538 7.99 -6.63 -3.85
CA SER A 538 6.58 -6.23 -4.01
C SER A 538 6.09 -5.31 -2.90
N GLU A 539 6.63 -5.44 -1.68
CA GLU A 539 6.21 -4.67 -0.50
C GLU A 539 6.50 -3.15 -0.58
N LEU A 540 7.45 -2.75 -1.44
CA LEU A 540 7.79 -1.34 -1.70
C LEU A 540 6.88 -0.70 -2.76
N SER A 541 5.94 -1.47 -3.31
CA SER A 541 5.02 -1.03 -4.35
C SER A 541 3.58 -1.44 -4.01
N ASN A 542 2.62 -1.05 -4.84
CA ASN A 542 1.23 -1.47 -4.67
C ASN A 542 0.97 -2.92 -5.17
N ARG A 543 2.00 -3.65 -5.65
CA ARG A 543 1.88 -5.03 -6.17
C ARG A 543 1.80 -6.06 -5.06
N GLY A 544 0.88 -7.02 -5.21
CA GLY A 544 0.74 -8.16 -4.30
C GLY A 544 2.00 -9.03 -4.34
N PRO A 545 2.54 -9.50 -3.20
CA PRO A 545 3.77 -10.31 -3.17
C PRO A 545 3.58 -11.74 -3.65
N THR A 546 2.33 -12.19 -3.78
CA THR A 546 1.96 -13.57 -4.08
C THR A 546 0.86 -13.62 -5.13
N PHE A 547 0.95 -14.62 -6.01
CA PHE A 547 -0.09 -14.96 -6.97
C PHE A 547 -0.28 -16.48 -6.99
N ASP A 548 -1.53 -16.93 -7.14
CA ASP A 548 -1.86 -18.33 -7.30
C ASP A 548 -3.06 -18.55 -8.20
N MET A 549 -3.01 -19.61 -9.00
CA MET A 549 -4.12 -20.07 -9.85
C MET A 549 -4.06 -21.58 -10.07
N ASP A 550 -5.20 -22.20 -10.33
CA ASP A 550 -5.22 -23.59 -10.78
C ASP A 550 -4.80 -23.61 -12.26
N LEU A 551 -3.96 -24.55 -12.68
CA LEU A 551 -3.54 -24.63 -14.08
C LEU A 551 -4.72 -24.94 -15.02
N SER A 552 -5.79 -25.53 -14.50
CA SER A 552 -7.06 -25.68 -15.23
C SER A 552 -7.73 -24.36 -15.59
N ASP A 553 -7.44 -23.26 -14.87
CA ASP A 553 -8.00 -21.94 -15.16
C ASP A 553 -7.48 -21.38 -16.50
N PHE A 554 -6.36 -21.90 -17.01
CA PHE A 554 -5.88 -21.61 -18.36
C PHE A 554 -6.66 -22.34 -19.45
N MET A 555 -7.59 -23.23 -19.12
CA MET A 555 -8.33 -24.03 -20.08
C MET A 555 -9.72 -23.46 -20.36
N ASP A 556 -10.13 -23.49 -21.63
CA ASP A 556 -11.48 -23.20 -22.10
C ASP A 556 -12.04 -24.47 -22.76
N GLY A 557 -12.63 -25.34 -21.94
CA GLY A 557 -12.87 -26.73 -22.32
C GLY A 557 -11.55 -27.49 -22.50
N ASP A 558 -11.35 -28.09 -23.66
CA ASP A 558 -10.15 -28.90 -23.95
C ASP A 558 -8.97 -28.10 -24.54
N ARG A 559 -9.11 -26.78 -24.69
CA ARG A 559 -8.09 -25.92 -25.33
C ARG A 559 -7.60 -24.83 -24.39
N PRO A 560 -6.33 -24.41 -24.48
CA PRO A 560 -5.85 -23.24 -23.76
C PRO A 560 -6.66 -21.98 -24.14
N MET A 561 -6.93 -21.13 -23.16
CA MET A 561 -7.65 -19.87 -23.33
C MET A 561 -6.96 -18.93 -24.33
N SER A 562 -7.72 -17.98 -24.90
CA SER A 562 -7.14 -16.99 -25.80
C SER A 562 -6.30 -15.95 -25.07
N TYR A 563 -5.38 -15.30 -25.79
CA TYR A 563 -4.57 -14.22 -25.22
C TYR A 563 -5.43 -13.04 -24.78
N GLU A 564 -6.53 -12.75 -25.46
CA GLU A 564 -7.49 -11.72 -25.05
C GLU A 564 -8.14 -12.08 -23.72
N LYS A 565 -8.60 -13.34 -23.56
CA LYS A 565 -9.22 -13.82 -22.32
C LYS A 565 -8.22 -13.81 -21.16
N ALA A 566 -6.97 -14.22 -21.41
CA ALA A 566 -5.91 -14.17 -20.42
C ALA A 566 -5.57 -12.72 -20.02
N ARG A 567 -5.47 -11.81 -21.00
CA ARG A 567 -5.25 -10.39 -20.75
C ARG A 567 -6.37 -9.80 -19.89
N SER A 568 -7.63 -10.13 -20.20
CA SER A 568 -8.78 -9.71 -19.39
C SER A 568 -8.74 -10.29 -17.97
N TYR A 569 -8.34 -11.57 -17.81
CA TYR A 569 -8.17 -12.20 -16.51
C TYR A 569 -7.15 -11.47 -15.65
N PHE A 570 -5.91 -11.30 -16.14
CA PHE A 570 -4.85 -10.63 -15.37
C PHE A 570 -5.08 -9.12 -15.20
N ALA A 571 -5.86 -8.48 -16.07
CA ALA A 571 -6.24 -7.08 -15.92
C ALA A 571 -7.31 -6.85 -14.84
N SER A 572 -8.02 -7.90 -14.39
CA SER A 572 -9.09 -7.78 -13.39
C SER A 572 -8.58 -7.41 -11.99
N ASP A 573 -7.33 -7.77 -11.66
CA ASP A 573 -6.65 -7.39 -10.42
C ASP A 573 -5.30 -6.71 -10.75
N PRO A 574 -5.25 -5.37 -10.81
CA PRO A 574 -4.03 -4.61 -11.06
C PRO A 574 -2.90 -4.91 -10.08
N SER A 575 -3.21 -5.30 -8.83
CA SER A 575 -2.19 -5.66 -7.83
C SER A 575 -1.48 -6.97 -8.17
N GLN A 576 -2.12 -7.85 -8.93
CA GLN A 576 -1.59 -9.15 -9.37
C GLN A 576 -1.25 -9.21 -10.86
N ARG A 577 -1.52 -8.13 -11.62
CA ARG A 577 -1.28 -8.06 -13.06
C ARG A 577 0.16 -8.41 -13.48
N TRP A 578 1.13 -8.13 -12.62
CA TRP A 578 2.54 -8.48 -12.85
C TRP A 578 2.75 -9.99 -13.04
N ALA A 579 1.89 -10.84 -12.46
CA ALA A 579 1.97 -12.29 -12.62
C ALA A 579 1.77 -12.73 -14.07
N ALA A 580 1.13 -11.91 -14.91
CA ALA A 580 0.97 -12.19 -16.33
C ALA A 580 2.31 -12.37 -17.08
N TYR A 581 3.39 -11.70 -16.64
CA TYR A 581 4.71 -11.85 -17.24
C TYR A 581 5.34 -13.23 -16.99
N ILE A 582 4.87 -13.95 -15.98
CA ILE A 582 5.36 -15.29 -15.60
C ILE A 582 4.34 -16.34 -16.00
N ALA A 583 3.10 -16.20 -15.53
CA ALA A 583 2.00 -17.10 -15.84
C ALA A 583 1.67 -17.11 -17.35
N GLY A 584 1.86 -15.98 -18.04
CA GLY A 584 1.71 -15.88 -19.48
C GLY A 584 2.72 -16.72 -20.27
N THR A 585 3.94 -16.94 -19.75
CA THR A 585 4.91 -17.81 -20.44
C THR A 585 4.42 -19.25 -20.46
N ILE A 586 3.78 -19.71 -19.38
CA ILE A 586 3.17 -21.03 -19.30
C ILE A 586 2.04 -21.15 -20.32
N LEU A 587 1.15 -20.14 -20.41
CA LEU A 587 0.06 -20.13 -21.39
C LEU A 587 0.59 -20.16 -22.84
N VAL A 588 1.65 -19.40 -23.15
CA VAL A 588 2.28 -19.40 -24.48
C VAL A 588 2.81 -20.81 -24.82
N LEU A 589 3.48 -21.48 -23.88
CA LEU A 589 3.95 -22.85 -24.07
C LEU A 589 2.79 -23.84 -24.27
N MET A 590 1.69 -23.70 -23.53
CA MET A 590 0.48 -24.51 -23.71
C MET A 590 -0.14 -24.30 -25.09
N ARG A 591 -0.18 -23.06 -25.59
CA ARG A 591 -0.90 -22.70 -26.82
C ARG A 591 -0.08 -22.90 -28.08
N GLU A 592 1.17 -22.45 -28.09
CA GLU A 592 2.03 -22.45 -29.29
C GLU A 592 2.81 -23.76 -29.43
N LEU A 593 3.17 -24.41 -28.33
CA LEU A 593 3.93 -25.67 -28.32
C LEU A 593 3.11 -26.88 -27.87
N ASN A 594 1.81 -26.71 -27.57
CA ASN A 594 0.92 -27.78 -27.07
C ASN A 594 1.44 -28.50 -25.82
N MET A 595 2.23 -27.81 -24.99
CA MET A 595 2.74 -28.38 -23.74
C MET A 595 1.61 -28.58 -22.72
N ARG A 596 1.65 -29.71 -22.00
CA ARG A 596 0.74 -30.00 -20.89
C ARG A 596 1.49 -29.98 -19.58
N PHE A 597 0.92 -29.31 -18.58
CA PHE A 597 1.49 -29.19 -17.25
C PHE A 597 0.62 -29.98 -16.28
N GLU A 598 1.06 -31.20 -15.94
CA GLU A 598 0.39 -32.10 -14.98
C GLU A 598 0.92 -31.93 -13.54
N ASP A 599 2.11 -31.33 -13.40
CA ASP A 599 2.71 -30.97 -12.12
C ASP A 599 2.33 -29.55 -11.71
N SER A 600 2.32 -29.31 -10.40
CA SER A 600 2.29 -27.96 -9.84
C SER A 600 3.62 -27.25 -10.05
N ILE A 601 3.56 -25.93 -10.24
CA ILE A 601 4.71 -25.08 -10.52
C ILE A 601 4.82 -24.02 -9.42
N SER A 602 5.98 -23.99 -8.76
CA SER A 602 6.32 -23.01 -7.74
C SER A 602 7.41 -22.09 -8.25
N VAL A 603 7.18 -20.78 -8.23
CA VAL A 603 8.10 -19.77 -8.80
C VAL A 603 8.41 -18.68 -7.78
N LEU A 604 9.69 -18.41 -7.55
CA LEU A 604 10.16 -17.23 -6.84
C LEU A 604 10.87 -16.30 -7.82
N VAL A 605 10.43 -15.04 -7.90
CA VAL A 605 11.04 -14.00 -8.74
C VAL A 605 11.69 -12.90 -7.90
N SER A 606 12.90 -12.52 -8.28
CA SER A 606 13.63 -11.37 -7.73
C SER A 606 14.29 -10.60 -8.87
N SER A 607 13.91 -9.35 -9.08
CA SER A 607 14.47 -8.54 -10.17
C SER A 607 15.03 -7.22 -9.66
N ALA A 608 16.27 -6.94 -10.03
CA ALA A 608 16.90 -5.63 -9.85
C ALA A 608 16.73 -4.72 -11.08
N VAL A 609 16.12 -5.23 -12.17
CA VAL A 609 15.97 -4.48 -13.43
C VAL A 609 14.96 -3.35 -13.23
N PRO A 610 15.33 -2.08 -13.48
CA PRO A 610 14.43 -0.95 -13.30
C PRO A 610 13.18 -1.03 -14.18
N GLU A 611 12.01 -0.95 -13.54
CA GLU A 611 10.73 -1.02 -14.23
C GLU A 611 10.36 0.30 -14.93
N GLY A 612 9.81 0.19 -16.14
CA GLY A 612 9.32 1.35 -16.89
C GLY A 612 10.40 2.33 -17.32
N LYS A 613 11.69 1.97 -17.23
CA LYS A 613 12.83 2.80 -17.63
C LYS A 613 13.33 2.55 -19.05
N GLY A 614 12.60 1.78 -19.84
CA GLY A 614 13.02 1.41 -21.20
C GLY A 614 14.24 0.48 -21.23
N VAL A 615 14.48 -0.29 -20.15
CA VAL A 615 15.60 -1.24 -20.04
C VAL A 615 15.16 -2.70 -20.07
N SER A 616 14.02 -2.97 -20.73
CA SER A 616 13.48 -4.30 -20.98
C SER A 616 13.24 -5.17 -19.73
N SER A 617 12.69 -4.58 -18.68
CA SER A 617 12.41 -5.29 -17.42
C SER A 617 11.43 -6.46 -17.58
N SER A 618 10.41 -6.34 -18.43
CA SER A 618 9.45 -7.43 -18.71
C SER A 618 10.12 -8.60 -19.42
N ALA A 619 10.93 -8.31 -20.43
CA ALA A 619 11.64 -9.33 -21.20
C ALA A 619 12.61 -10.11 -20.31
N ALA A 620 13.32 -9.44 -19.39
CA ALA A 620 14.18 -10.13 -18.42
C ALA A 620 13.38 -11.13 -17.54
N VAL A 621 12.18 -10.76 -17.09
CA VAL A 621 11.30 -11.66 -16.32
C VAL A 621 10.82 -12.83 -17.17
N GLU A 622 10.34 -12.56 -18.38
CA GLU A 622 9.83 -13.58 -19.31
C GLU A 622 10.91 -14.58 -19.71
N VAL A 623 12.11 -14.10 -20.09
CA VAL A 623 13.24 -14.94 -20.50
C VAL A 623 13.73 -15.79 -19.33
N ALA A 624 13.95 -15.20 -18.16
CA ALA A 624 14.37 -15.98 -16.99
C ALA A 624 13.33 -17.08 -16.67
N THR A 625 12.04 -16.75 -16.73
CA THR A 625 10.96 -17.70 -16.47
C THR A 625 10.94 -18.82 -17.51
N MET A 626 10.96 -18.51 -18.81
CA MET A 626 10.96 -19.51 -19.87
C MET A 626 12.19 -20.42 -19.79
N SER A 627 13.37 -19.87 -19.49
CA SER A 627 14.58 -20.67 -19.26
C SER A 627 14.41 -21.63 -18.09
N ALA A 628 13.77 -21.21 -17.00
CA ALA A 628 13.55 -22.07 -15.83
C ALA A 628 12.53 -23.17 -16.13
N VAL A 629 11.44 -22.83 -16.84
CA VAL A 629 10.42 -23.81 -17.27
C VAL A 629 11.05 -24.84 -18.21
N ALA A 630 11.83 -24.41 -19.20
CA ALA A 630 12.54 -25.30 -20.12
C ALA A 630 13.50 -26.22 -19.37
N ALA A 631 14.33 -25.69 -18.47
CA ALA A 631 15.25 -26.50 -17.66
C ALA A 631 14.51 -27.56 -16.83
N SER A 632 13.35 -27.22 -16.26
CA SER A 632 12.55 -28.15 -15.44
C SER A 632 11.80 -29.24 -16.21
N HIS A 633 11.67 -29.14 -17.53
CA HIS A 633 11.01 -30.15 -18.37
C HIS A 633 11.99 -31.12 -19.02
N GLY A 634 13.28 -30.91 -18.84
CA GLY A 634 14.33 -31.63 -19.56
C GLY A 634 14.56 -31.06 -20.97
N PRO A 635 15.64 -31.49 -21.64
CA PRO A 635 16.01 -31.05 -22.99
C PRO A 635 15.04 -31.48 -24.09
#